data_AF-A0A847VER6-F1
#
_entry.id   AF-A0A847VER6-F1
#
_cell.length_a   1.000
_cell.length_b   1.000
_cell.length_c   1.000
_cell.angle_alpha   90.00
_cell.angle_beta   90.00
_cell.angle_gamma   90.00
#
_symmetry.space_group_name_H-M   'P 1'
#
loop_
_entity.id
_entity.type
_entity.pdbx_description
1 polymer ?
#
loop_
_entity_poly.entity_id
_entity_poly.type
_entity_poly.pdbx_seq_one_letter_code
_entity_poly.pdbx_strand_id
1 'polypeptide(L)'
;MYLVAAKANMLVVLDNSNSMDEDAHGAAVGSNAAASKSEIARGVIRGLTDQYRSRVNMGLMAYQQGALAANHLHSSPYDASFDPATFDPAWVGARSSALHKRFRTPNTSSPGNFVYYNVALPMYSNNNLGSAFCYSATANASNDFNNGENPNAGPWDNYRCFTRKTNTSNALPVWGDGASETANGWSGYWFNSAFFPTDSDFAQGILDFGRFLTWNWVSTTWFNNSSPGRGYLHIPIGNLDAAQAAAIKAKLACNIPGAGAPCSAAGIANAGLTPIEGTLLTAKDYFAGGWSTVAEGYKPACYPLPQSCGKNFVILLTDGLPSTDANGNTLADPATAINRAAAAATQLRNAGVLTYVIGFALPYGVDPATLDTLAAAGGTATAYSASDTATLQAAFDRIFEDVFRRTSSFGAVSQNSTSINTGSMVFQGRFDSTDWSGELVAMRPNADGTLTALWSTSEAGRIAAPAARKVFTMVPGVGGSALQNLADLSAAQQTALATPDCSAVLTGAPCAQARIDWLRGVRAQEDPAGPLRRRTRLLGDIISSSPYYVKATNTVYVGANDGMLHAIDAASGNELFAFAPSSAIARIPSLAANNYAHAYLMDGDIAVSTDFETPGRSVLVAATGRGARALFALDVTSPSTFGAGNVKWEFTDPDLGLVLGKPVIVKLNNGDAAVIVGNGINSTNNRALLFVINLDTGALIRKIDTLTGGPGAAAANGMSTPRGWDSDGNGTVDLV
;
A
#
# COMPACT_ATOMS: atom_id res chain seq x y z
N MET A 1 -16.63 -24.44 -2.57
CA MET A 1 -15.30 -24.53 -1.94
C MET A 1 -14.69 -23.14 -1.99
N TYR A 2 -14.60 -22.44 -0.85
CA TYR A 2 -14.10 -21.05 -0.80
C TYR A 2 -12.55 -21.09 -0.82
N LEU A 3 -11.95 -20.65 -1.92
CA LEU A 3 -10.50 -20.45 -2.00
C LEU A 3 -10.15 -19.14 -1.27
N VAL A 4 -9.33 -19.22 -0.23
CA VAL A 4 -8.75 -18.04 0.43
C VAL A 4 -7.63 -17.51 -0.47
N ALA A 5 -7.73 -16.24 -0.89
CA ALA A 5 -6.70 -15.60 -1.71
C ALA A 5 -5.35 -15.55 -0.96
N ALA A 6 -4.26 -15.89 -1.66
CA ALA A 6 -2.90 -15.87 -1.11
C ALA A 6 -2.44 -14.43 -0.85
N LYS A 7 -1.76 -14.18 0.28
CA LYS A 7 -1.37 -12.84 0.76
C LYS A 7 0.13 -12.59 0.61
N ALA A 8 0.57 -11.34 0.60
CA ALA A 8 2.00 -11.05 0.65
C ALA A 8 2.60 -11.53 1.98
N ASN A 9 3.80 -12.11 1.96
CA ASN A 9 4.56 -12.37 3.19
C ASN A 9 5.44 -11.17 3.50
N MET A 10 5.23 -10.55 4.65
CA MET A 10 5.96 -9.35 5.07
C MET A 10 6.68 -9.61 6.39
N LEU A 11 7.99 -9.33 6.41
CA LEU A 11 8.79 -9.32 7.62
C LEU A 11 9.19 -7.88 7.95
N VAL A 12 8.67 -7.35 9.06
CA VAL A 12 9.16 -6.06 9.58
C VAL A 12 10.37 -6.35 10.44
N VAL A 13 11.50 -5.70 10.11
CA VAL A 13 12.73 -5.70 10.89
C VAL A 13 12.77 -4.37 11.64
N LEU A 14 12.65 -4.45 12.96
CA LEU A 14 12.67 -3.31 13.87
C LEU A 14 14.06 -3.16 14.47
N ASP A 15 14.64 -1.98 14.36
CA ASP A 15 15.81 -1.58 15.11
C ASP A 15 15.53 -1.56 16.62
N ASN A 16 16.40 -2.20 17.37
CA ASN A 16 16.39 -2.24 18.83
C ASN A 16 17.80 -2.01 19.40
N SER A 17 18.63 -1.24 18.69
CA SER A 17 19.92 -0.77 19.16
C SER A 17 19.77 0.19 20.34
N ASN A 18 20.90 0.52 20.98
CA ASN A 18 20.95 1.46 22.11
C ASN A 18 20.37 2.84 21.76
N SER A 19 20.56 3.35 20.54
CA SER A 19 20.11 4.70 20.13
C SER A 19 18.59 4.85 20.02
N MET A 20 17.84 3.75 20.03
CA MET A 20 16.38 3.79 19.96
C MET A 20 15.73 4.41 21.23
N ASP A 21 16.48 4.60 22.31
CA ASP A 21 16.07 5.32 23.52
C ASP A 21 16.16 6.87 23.40
N GLU A 22 16.65 7.36 22.26
CA GLU A 22 16.76 8.79 21.94
C GLU A 22 15.47 9.35 21.37
N ASP A 23 15.32 10.68 21.38
CA ASP A 23 14.36 11.39 20.54
C ASP A 23 14.93 11.66 19.14
N ALA A 24 14.17 12.34 18.29
CA ALA A 24 14.60 12.64 16.92
C ALA A 24 15.82 13.58 16.81
N HIS A 25 16.26 14.18 17.92
CA HIS A 25 17.42 15.08 17.99
C HIS A 25 18.64 14.41 18.65
N GLY A 26 18.55 13.12 18.99
CA GLY A 26 19.60 12.35 19.65
C GLY A 26 19.55 12.40 21.18
N ALA A 27 18.70 13.24 21.78
CA ALA A 27 18.65 13.37 23.23
C ALA A 27 18.03 12.12 23.85
N ALA A 28 18.68 11.54 24.87
CA ALA A 28 18.12 10.39 25.57
C ALA A 28 16.81 10.78 26.29
N VAL A 29 15.73 10.06 25.99
CA VAL A 29 14.40 10.26 26.61
C VAL A 29 13.84 8.97 27.21
N GLY A 30 14.44 7.83 26.89
CA GLY A 30 14.10 6.51 27.42
C GLY A 30 13.03 5.79 26.59
N SER A 31 13.10 4.47 26.59
CA SER A 31 12.34 3.60 25.68
C SER A 31 10.82 3.83 25.66
N ASN A 32 10.20 4.26 26.77
CA ASN A 32 8.74 4.45 26.87
C ASN A 32 8.30 5.92 26.75
N ALA A 33 9.21 6.85 26.48
CA ALA A 33 8.82 8.23 26.24
C ALA A 33 8.12 8.36 24.89
N ALA A 34 7.02 9.13 24.83
CA ALA A 34 6.25 9.31 23.60
C ALA A 34 7.07 9.91 22.43
N ALA A 35 8.13 10.66 22.74
CA ALA A 35 9.05 11.23 21.77
C ALA A 35 10.23 10.30 21.42
N SER A 36 10.39 9.16 22.10
CA SER A 36 11.48 8.23 21.82
C SER A 36 11.30 7.59 20.45
N LYS A 37 12.41 7.36 19.75
CA LYS A 37 12.42 6.70 18.46
C LYS A 37 11.76 5.31 18.57
N SER A 38 12.08 4.56 19.63
CA SER A 38 11.50 3.24 19.87
C SER A 38 10.00 3.26 20.08
N GLU A 39 9.46 4.16 20.91
CA GLU A 39 8.01 4.17 21.15
C GLU A 39 7.23 4.67 19.92
N ILE A 40 7.79 5.61 19.15
CA ILE A 40 7.19 6.03 17.88
C ILE A 40 7.18 4.86 16.88
N ALA A 41 8.33 4.19 16.69
CA ALA A 41 8.46 3.05 15.79
C ALA A 41 7.49 1.91 16.16
N ARG A 42 7.50 1.49 17.44
CA ARG A 42 6.58 0.47 17.94
C ARG A 42 5.13 0.91 17.82
N GLY A 43 4.82 2.17 18.11
CA GLY A 43 3.49 2.76 17.98
C GLY A 43 2.93 2.66 16.57
N VAL A 44 3.70 3.09 15.58
CA VAL A 44 3.32 2.98 14.16
C VAL A 44 3.12 1.52 13.77
N ILE A 45 4.07 0.63 14.08
CA ILE A 45 3.95 -0.80 13.71
C ILE A 45 2.73 -1.46 14.37
N ARG A 46 2.40 -1.11 15.63
CA ARG A 46 1.14 -1.58 16.26
C ARG A 46 -0.08 -1.10 15.48
N GLY A 47 -0.10 0.15 15.01
CA GLY A 47 -1.15 0.68 14.14
C GLY A 47 -1.29 -0.09 12.82
N LEU A 48 -0.16 -0.45 12.18
CA LEU A 48 -0.16 -1.25 10.94
C LEU A 48 -0.88 -2.59 11.11
N THR A 49 -0.74 -3.23 12.28
CA THR A 49 -1.41 -4.52 12.54
C THR A 49 -2.93 -4.40 12.54
N ASP A 50 -3.49 -3.23 12.88
CA ASP A 50 -4.91 -2.96 12.80
C ASP A 50 -5.33 -2.53 11.38
N GLN A 51 -4.57 -1.61 10.78
CA GLN A 51 -4.85 -1.04 9.45
C GLN A 51 -4.82 -2.08 8.33
N TYR A 52 -3.88 -3.03 8.39
CA TYR A 52 -3.67 -4.05 7.35
C TYR A 52 -4.12 -5.44 7.77
N ARG A 53 -4.91 -5.52 8.85
CA ARG A 53 -5.48 -6.77 9.34
C ARG A 53 -6.19 -7.52 8.22
N SER A 54 -5.93 -8.82 8.13
CA SER A 54 -6.44 -9.75 7.13
C SER A 54 -6.01 -9.46 5.68
N ARG A 55 -5.16 -8.46 5.40
CA ARG A 55 -4.71 -8.12 4.04
C ARG A 55 -3.35 -8.70 3.67
N VAL A 56 -2.51 -8.97 4.67
CA VAL A 56 -1.14 -9.50 4.51
C VAL A 56 -0.87 -10.66 5.48
N ASN A 57 0.19 -11.41 5.21
CA ASN A 57 0.85 -12.20 6.25
C ASN A 57 2.01 -11.36 6.82
N MET A 58 2.15 -11.29 8.13
CA MET A 58 3.11 -10.39 8.77
C MET A 58 3.86 -11.10 9.90
N GLY A 59 5.17 -10.89 9.94
CA GLY A 59 6.07 -11.30 11.02
C GLY A 59 6.89 -10.13 11.54
N LEU A 60 7.59 -10.34 12.66
CA LEU A 60 8.42 -9.36 13.33
C LEU A 60 9.78 -9.96 13.66
N MET A 61 10.83 -9.27 13.23
CA MET A 61 12.23 -9.54 13.54
C MET A 61 12.85 -8.27 14.13
N ALA A 62 13.88 -8.45 14.95
CA ALA A 62 14.75 -7.37 15.42
C ALA A 62 16.20 -7.84 15.40
N TYR A 63 17.14 -7.01 15.82
CA TYR A 63 18.53 -7.42 15.96
C TYR A 63 18.65 -8.42 17.11
N GLN A 64 19.47 -9.45 16.92
CA GLN A 64 19.74 -10.40 17.99
C GLN A 64 20.47 -9.69 19.13
N GLN A 65 20.03 -9.93 20.35
CA GLN A 65 20.63 -9.32 21.55
C GLN A 65 21.62 -10.27 22.21
N GLY A 66 22.72 -9.72 22.71
CA GLY A 66 23.61 -10.43 23.61
C GLY A 66 23.08 -10.46 25.05
N ALA A 67 23.96 -10.72 26.01
CA ALA A 67 23.60 -10.64 27.43
C ALA A 67 23.23 -9.20 27.82
N LEU A 68 22.01 -8.99 28.30
CA LEU A 68 21.52 -7.67 28.67
C LEU A 68 21.94 -7.28 30.09
N ALA A 69 22.40 -6.05 30.28
CA ALA A 69 22.64 -5.46 31.59
C ALA A 69 21.59 -4.39 31.90
N ALA A 70 21.05 -4.40 33.12
CA ALA A 70 20.21 -3.30 33.60
C ALA A 70 21.12 -2.12 33.98
N ASN A 71 20.93 -1.00 33.31
CA ASN A 71 21.67 0.24 33.50
C ASN A 71 20.73 1.42 33.73
N HIS A 72 21.33 2.58 33.95
CA HIS A 72 20.69 3.87 34.03
C HIS A 72 21.08 4.68 32.79
N LEU A 73 20.05 5.26 32.17
CA LEU A 73 20.15 6.13 31.02
C LEU A 73 20.23 7.58 31.48
N HIS A 74 21.16 8.33 30.90
CA HIS A 74 21.31 9.76 31.11
C HIS A 74 21.34 10.49 29.77
N SER A 75 20.68 11.64 29.70
CA SER A 75 20.77 12.54 28.55
C SER A 75 21.98 13.43 28.75
N SER A 76 22.92 13.41 27.80
CA SER A 76 24.23 14.03 27.97
C SER A 76 24.53 15.07 26.89
N PRO A 77 24.23 16.37 27.12
CA PRO A 77 24.65 17.45 26.24
C PRO A 77 26.18 17.63 26.18
N TYR A 78 26.71 17.74 24.97
CA TYR A 78 28.14 17.96 24.68
C TYR A 78 28.45 19.40 24.30
N ASP A 79 29.69 19.82 24.53
CA ASP A 79 30.14 21.22 24.41
C ASP A 79 29.05 22.21 24.86
N ALA A 80 28.53 21.95 26.05
CA ALA A 80 27.41 22.68 26.60
C ALA A 80 27.79 24.14 26.85
N SER A 81 26.80 25.02 26.86
CA SER A 81 26.94 26.41 27.26
C SER A 81 25.97 26.72 28.38
N PHE A 82 26.42 27.53 29.34
CA PHE A 82 25.59 28.08 30.41
C PHE A 82 25.17 29.53 30.13
N ASP A 83 25.71 30.12 29.05
CA ASP A 83 25.46 31.51 28.67
C ASP A 83 24.20 31.62 27.79
N PRO A 84 23.15 32.32 28.25
CA PRO A 84 21.93 32.52 27.46
C PRO A 84 22.15 33.26 26.13
N ALA A 85 23.23 34.03 26.00
CA ALA A 85 23.56 34.72 24.74
C ALA A 85 23.89 33.75 23.61
N THR A 86 24.26 32.51 23.93
CA THR A 86 24.54 31.48 22.92
C THR A 86 23.30 30.82 22.35
N PHE A 87 22.12 31.04 22.93
CA PHE A 87 20.90 30.37 22.48
C PHE A 87 20.33 30.97 21.21
N ASP A 88 20.29 30.16 20.16
CA ASP A 88 19.66 30.52 18.89
C ASP A 88 18.83 29.34 18.36
N PRO A 89 17.52 29.29 18.62
CA PRO A 89 16.68 28.17 18.19
C PRO A 89 16.53 28.07 16.66
N ALA A 90 16.91 29.10 15.91
CA ALA A 90 16.88 29.12 14.45
C ALA A 90 18.21 28.67 13.82
N TRP A 91 19.24 28.38 14.62
CA TRP A 91 20.55 27.98 14.13
C TRP A 91 20.52 26.65 13.37
N VAL A 92 21.15 26.63 12.18
CA VAL A 92 21.26 25.45 11.30
C VAL A 92 22.69 25.21 10.79
N GLY A 93 23.70 25.83 11.41
CA GLY A 93 25.11 25.64 11.04
C GLY A 93 25.81 24.54 11.83
N ALA A 94 27.15 24.61 11.90
CA ALA A 94 27.97 23.58 12.52
C ALA A 94 27.60 23.32 13.98
N ARG A 95 27.57 22.04 14.34
CA ARG A 95 27.28 21.56 15.71
C ARG A 95 28.35 22.00 16.73
N SER A 96 29.60 22.16 16.29
CA SER A 96 30.74 22.68 17.07
C SER A 96 30.71 24.20 17.31
N SER A 97 29.67 24.91 16.88
CA SER A 97 29.58 26.36 17.07
C SER A 97 29.73 26.75 18.54
N ALA A 98 30.72 27.61 18.82
CA ALA A 98 30.96 28.18 20.15
C ALA A 98 29.99 29.34 20.48
N LEU A 99 29.37 29.93 19.46
CA LEU A 99 28.52 31.13 19.59
C LEU A 99 27.02 30.81 19.53
N HIS A 100 26.65 29.70 18.88
CA HIS A 100 25.25 29.36 18.63
C HIS A 100 24.94 27.93 19.07
N LYS A 101 23.99 27.81 19.99
CA LYS A 101 23.45 26.58 20.54
C LYS A 101 21.94 26.56 20.27
N ARG A 102 21.48 25.56 19.51
CA ARG A 102 20.10 25.45 19.03
C ARG A 102 19.14 24.96 20.09
N PHE A 103 19.58 24.03 20.92
CA PHE A 103 18.74 23.36 21.90
C PHE A 103 19.07 23.84 23.31
N ARG A 104 18.11 23.63 24.22
CA ARG A 104 18.28 23.93 25.64
C ARG A 104 17.55 22.93 26.51
N THR A 105 18.11 22.64 27.68
CA THR A 105 17.46 21.85 28.75
C THR A 105 17.54 22.61 30.08
N PRO A 106 16.56 22.52 30.98
CA PRO A 106 16.63 23.18 32.28
C PRO A 106 17.89 22.80 33.06
N ASN A 107 18.56 23.77 33.67
CA ASN A 107 19.68 23.49 34.57
C ASN A 107 19.14 23.04 35.93
N THR A 108 19.33 21.76 36.27
CA THR A 108 18.83 21.16 37.51
C THR A 108 19.43 21.75 38.79
N SER A 109 20.59 22.41 38.70
CA SER A 109 21.26 23.07 39.82
C SER A 109 21.07 24.58 39.87
N SER A 110 20.44 25.18 38.86
CA SER A 110 20.18 26.62 38.76
C SER A 110 18.78 26.90 38.22
N PRO A 111 17.75 26.86 39.08
CA PRO A 111 16.36 27.09 38.66
C PRO A 111 16.18 28.43 37.94
N GLY A 112 15.52 28.39 36.78
CA GLY A 112 15.33 29.56 35.90
C GLY A 112 16.40 29.72 34.82
N ASN A 113 17.52 29.01 34.92
CA ASN A 113 18.56 28.97 33.90
C ASN A 113 18.53 27.65 33.11
N PHE A 114 19.23 27.63 31.98
CA PHE A 114 19.29 26.48 31.06
C PHE A 114 20.73 26.09 30.75
N VAL A 115 20.88 24.85 30.29
CA VAL A 115 22.07 24.34 29.60
C VAL A 115 21.75 24.36 28.11
N TYR A 116 22.59 24.99 27.31
CA TYR A 116 22.42 25.18 25.87
C TYR A 116 23.38 24.28 25.10
N TYR A 117 22.92 23.62 24.05
CA TYR A 117 23.72 22.64 23.31
C TYR A 117 23.28 22.52 21.85
N ASN A 118 24.10 21.86 21.03
CA ASN A 118 23.74 21.43 19.67
C ASN A 118 23.66 19.90 19.55
N VAL A 119 24.36 19.17 20.43
CA VAL A 119 24.41 17.71 20.45
C VAL A 119 24.12 17.24 21.87
N ALA A 120 23.22 16.27 22.01
CA ALA A 120 23.05 15.49 23.22
C ALA A 120 22.87 14.04 22.81
N LEU A 121 23.53 13.12 23.49
CA LEU A 121 23.45 11.68 23.23
C LEU A 121 23.36 10.89 24.55
N PRO A 122 23.00 9.60 24.49
CA PRO A 122 22.92 8.73 25.67
C PRO A 122 24.27 8.50 26.37
N MET A 123 24.27 8.64 27.70
CA MET A 123 25.30 8.07 28.57
C MET A 123 24.68 6.92 29.36
N TYR A 124 25.39 5.79 29.42
CA TYR A 124 24.97 4.61 30.16
C TYR A 124 25.84 4.41 31.41
N SER A 125 25.20 4.12 32.54
CA SER A 125 25.90 3.82 33.79
C SER A 125 25.23 2.69 34.56
N ASN A 126 26.02 1.92 35.30
CA ASN A 126 25.51 0.90 36.23
C ASN A 126 24.82 1.49 37.46
N ASN A 127 24.88 2.81 37.66
CA ASN A 127 24.26 3.52 38.77
C ASN A 127 23.47 4.74 38.30
N ASN A 128 22.48 5.14 39.08
CA ASN A 128 21.82 6.43 38.89
C ASN A 128 22.80 7.56 39.26
N LEU A 129 23.47 8.12 38.25
CA LEU A 129 24.41 9.23 38.41
C LEU A 129 23.77 10.62 38.61
N GLY A 130 22.45 10.70 38.79
CA GLY A 130 21.74 11.96 38.99
C GLY A 130 22.02 12.98 37.87
N SER A 131 22.39 14.20 38.26
CA SER A 131 22.88 15.23 37.33
C SER A 131 24.31 15.61 37.66
N ALA A 132 25.12 15.83 36.63
CA ALA A 132 26.42 16.44 36.81
C ALA A 132 26.76 17.44 35.72
N PHE A 133 27.76 18.24 36.05
CA PHE A 133 28.36 19.25 35.22
C PHE A 133 29.86 19.04 35.28
N CYS A 134 30.47 18.86 34.12
CA CYS A 134 31.89 18.64 34.00
C CYS A 134 32.52 19.67 33.08
N TYR A 135 33.78 19.96 33.34
CA TYR A 135 34.61 20.73 32.43
C TYR A 135 35.93 20.00 32.17
N SER A 136 36.48 20.22 30.99
CA SER A 136 37.81 19.77 30.62
C SER A 136 38.70 20.97 30.28
N ALA A 137 39.95 20.92 30.76
CA ALA A 137 40.97 21.90 30.38
C ALA A 137 41.72 21.49 29.09
N THR A 138 41.59 20.23 28.68
CA THR A 138 42.25 19.67 27.50
C THR A 138 41.32 19.59 26.29
N ALA A 139 40.01 19.48 26.52
CA ALA A 139 39.04 19.30 25.46
C ALA A 139 38.85 20.58 24.64
N ASN A 140 38.65 20.40 23.35
CA ASN A 140 38.44 21.49 22.42
C ASN A 140 37.37 21.12 21.40
N ALA A 141 36.25 21.85 21.41
CA ALA A 141 35.17 21.64 20.46
C ALA A 141 35.51 22.07 19.01
N SER A 142 36.67 22.68 18.75
CA SER A 142 37.09 23.02 17.39
C SER A 142 37.24 21.76 16.53
N ASN A 143 36.73 21.79 15.29
CA ASN A 143 36.70 20.66 14.35
C ASN A 143 35.71 19.53 14.69
N ASP A 144 34.49 19.88 15.11
CA ASP A 144 33.39 18.91 15.28
C ASP A 144 33.67 17.78 16.28
N PHE A 145 34.25 18.14 17.44
CA PHE A 145 34.57 17.25 18.56
C PHE A 145 35.71 16.26 18.25
N ASN A 146 36.77 16.79 17.64
CA ASN A 146 37.97 16.06 17.28
C ASN A 146 39.18 17.02 17.30
N ASN A 147 40.09 16.82 18.24
CA ASN A 147 41.34 17.55 18.35
C ASN A 147 42.57 16.74 17.88
N GLY A 148 42.36 15.61 17.21
CA GLY A 148 43.38 14.71 16.65
C GLY A 148 43.40 13.32 17.28
N GLU A 149 42.36 12.96 18.03
CA GLU A 149 42.25 11.67 18.70
C GLU A 149 42.20 10.50 17.73
N ASN A 150 42.90 9.43 18.09
CA ASN A 150 42.71 8.13 17.46
C ASN A 150 41.64 7.35 18.26
N PRO A 151 40.55 6.86 17.63
CA PRO A 151 39.53 6.05 18.29
C PRO A 151 40.06 4.86 19.11
N ASN A 152 41.24 4.34 18.77
CA ASN A 152 41.86 3.20 19.44
C ASN A 152 42.93 3.59 20.48
N ALA A 153 43.45 4.83 20.45
CA ALA A 153 44.67 5.19 21.19
C ALA A 153 44.63 6.54 21.91
N GLY A 154 43.58 7.36 21.74
CA GLY A 154 43.50 8.71 22.31
C GLY A 154 44.40 9.72 21.57
N PRO A 155 44.80 10.84 22.20
CA PRO A 155 44.66 11.15 23.63
C PRO A 155 43.21 11.38 24.05
N TRP A 156 42.79 10.83 25.20
CA TRP A 156 41.43 11.05 25.72
C TRP A 156 41.39 12.24 26.67
N ASP A 157 40.36 13.08 26.54
CA ASP A 157 40.15 14.20 27.43
C ASP A 157 39.74 13.78 28.84
N ASN A 158 40.26 14.49 29.83
CA ASN A 158 39.91 14.26 31.23
C ASN A 158 38.96 15.36 31.71
N TYR A 159 37.89 14.95 32.40
CA TYR A 159 36.82 15.83 32.84
C TYR A 159 36.79 15.88 34.36
N ARG A 160 36.72 17.09 34.93
CA ARG A 160 36.41 17.33 36.35
C ARG A 160 34.92 17.53 36.51
N CYS A 161 34.27 16.68 37.29
CA CYS A 161 32.82 16.61 37.40
C CYS A 161 32.31 17.05 38.78
N PHE A 162 31.19 17.79 38.74
CA PHE A 162 30.55 18.42 39.89
C PHE A 162 29.04 18.16 39.87
N THR A 163 28.42 18.14 41.04
CA THR A 163 26.96 17.99 41.17
C THR A 163 26.20 19.28 40.93
N ARG A 164 26.87 20.44 40.91
CA ARG A 164 26.23 21.77 40.75
C ARG A 164 27.04 22.71 39.87
N LYS A 165 26.33 23.43 39.00
CA LYS A 165 26.81 24.58 38.23
C LYS A 165 25.74 25.69 38.23
N THR A 166 25.92 26.69 39.08
CA THR A 166 24.84 27.62 39.45
C THR A 166 24.79 28.92 38.66
N ASN A 167 25.91 29.38 38.08
CA ASN A 167 25.97 30.62 37.30
C ASN A 167 25.86 30.36 35.78
N THR A 168 25.72 31.44 35.01
CA THR A 168 25.61 31.42 33.53
C THR A 168 26.94 31.63 32.79
N SER A 169 28.07 31.52 33.49
CA SER A 169 29.40 31.75 32.89
C SER A 169 29.92 30.51 32.16
N ASN A 170 30.53 30.73 30.99
CA ASN A 170 31.32 29.75 30.24
C ASN A 170 32.83 29.88 30.49
N ALA A 171 33.26 30.71 31.44
CA ALA A 171 34.67 30.80 31.80
C ALA A 171 35.13 29.49 32.46
N LEU A 172 36.23 28.91 31.94
CA LEU A 172 36.84 27.73 32.54
C LEU A 172 37.54 28.12 33.85
N PRO A 173 37.24 27.44 34.97
CA PRO A 173 38.00 27.61 36.20
C PRO A 173 39.41 27.03 36.04
N VAL A 174 40.34 27.48 36.89
CA VAL A 174 41.68 26.90 36.96
C VAL A 174 41.54 25.45 37.43
N TRP A 175 42.08 24.50 36.66
CA TRP A 175 41.96 23.07 36.93
C TRP A 175 42.48 22.72 38.33
N GLY A 176 41.62 22.15 39.18
CA GLY A 176 42.02 21.75 40.53
C GLY A 176 41.93 22.82 41.60
N ASP A 177 41.59 24.07 41.25
CA ASP A 177 41.54 25.18 42.19
C ASP A 177 40.11 25.44 42.70
N GLY A 178 39.84 25.03 43.94
CA GLY A 178 38.49 25.14 44.53
C GLY A 178 37.95 26.56 44.65
N ALA A 179 38.82 27.58 44.76
CA ALA A 179 38.41 28.97 44.81
C ALA A 179 37.94 29.47 43.43
N SER A 180 38.70 29.16 42.38
CA SER A 180 38.35 29.42 40.98
C SER A 180 37.10 28.67 40.55
N GLU A 181 36.98 27.39 40.95
CA GLU A 181 35.79 26.56 40.72
C GLU A 181 34.55 27.21 41.36
N THR A 182 34.63 27.59 42.65
CA THR A 182 33.52 28.24 43.38
C THR A 182 33.15 29.60 42.77
N ALA A 183 34.13 30.42 42.41
CA ALA A 183 33.90 31.71 41.76
C ALA A 183 33.20 31.57 40.40
N ASN A 184 33.43 30.46 39.70
CA ASN A 184 32.76 30.11 38.46
C ASN A 184 31.49 29.27 38.67
N GLY A 185 30.96 29.21 39.90
CA GLY A 185 29.67 28.59 40.22
C GLY A 185 29.69 27.06 40.25
N TRP A 186 30.86 26.43 40.23
CA TRP A 186 31.03 24.99 40.37
C TRP A 186 31.08 24.62 41.85
N SER A 187 30.30 23.63 42.27
CA SER A 187 30.33 23.14 43.65
C SER A 187 29.89 21.69 43.77
N GLY A 188 30.25 21.05 44.89
CA GLY A 188 30.00 19.63 45.09
C GLY A 188 30.80 18.77 44.13
N TYR A 189 32.13 18.90 44.21
CA TYR A 189 33.09 18.05 43.49
C TYR A 189 32.74 16.58 43.65
N TRP A 190 32.82 15.84 42.56
CA TRP A 190 32.42 14.44 42.54
C TRP A 190 33.57 13.50 42.16
N PHE A 191 34.11 13.63 40.94
CA PHE A 191 35.21 12.80 40.46
C PHE A 191 35.91 13.42 39.25
N ASN A 192 37.04 12.82 38.86
CA ASN A 192 37.70 13.06 37.58
C ASN A 192 37.72 11.77 36.76
N SER A 193 37.34 11.83 35.49
CA SER A 193 37.38 10.67 34.60
C SER A 193 37.52 11.10 33.15
N ALA A 194 38.09 10.21 32.34
CA ALA A 194 37.85 10.23 30.91
C ALA A 194 36.48 9.60 30.61
N PHE A 195 35.87 10.03 29.50
CA PHE A 195 34.68 9.44 28.92
C PHE A 195 35.03 8.88 27.54
N PHE A 196 34.23 7.94 27.03
CA PHE A 196 34.51 7.26 25.77
C PHE A 196 33.32 7.36 24.83
N PRO A 197 33.52 7.66 23.54
CA PRO A 197 32.44 7.71 22.56
C PRO A 197 31.70 6.37 22.43
N THR A 198 30.38 6.44 22.27
CA THR A 198 29.51 5.33 21.87
C THR A 198 29.61 5.07 20.36
N ASP A 199 28.98 4.00 19.87
CA ASP A 199 28.89 3.76 18.43
C ASP A 199 28.11 4.85 17.69
N SER A 200 27.07 5.42 18.32
CA SER A 200 26.36 6.60 17.81
C SER A 200 27.26 7.84 17.69
N ASP A 201 28.21 8.02 18.61
CA ASP A 201 29.20 9.11 18.56
C ASP A 201 30.17 8.90 17.40
N PHE A 202 30.72 7.68 17.25
CA PHE A 202 31.63 7.34 16.15
C PHE A 202 30.95 7.46 14.78
N ALA A 203 29.69 7.05 14.65
CA ALA A 203 28.91 7.21 13.42
C ALA A 203 28.74 8.68 13.01
N GLN A 204 28.80 9.58 14.00
CA GLN A 204 28.74 11.02 13.81
C GLN A 204 30.13 11.66 13.70
N GLY A 205 31.23 10.91 13.81
CA GLY A 205 32.60 11.43 13.81
C GLY A 205 32.97 12.21 15.09
N ILE A 206 32.27 11.97 16.20
CA ILE A 206 32.51 12.59 17.50
C ILE A 206 33.53 11.74 18.26
N LEU A 207 34.67 12.32 18.63
CA LEU A 207 35.77 11.65 19.34
C LEU A 207 36.05 12.24 20.73
N ASP A 208 35.61 13.47 20.99
CA ASP A 208 35.60 14.13 22.30
C ASP A 208 34.19 14.67 22.68
N PHE A 209 34.05 15.26 23.87
CA PHE A 209 32.77 15.79 24.36
C PHE A 209 32.76 17.31 24.57
N GLY A 210 33.75 18.00 24.00
CA GLY A 210 33.93 19.45 24.12
C GLY A 210 34.32 19.92 25.53
N ARG A 211 34.30 21.25 25.73
CA ARG A 211 34.81 21.87 26.98
C ARG A 211 33.93 21.61 28.18
N PHE A 212 32.62 21.52 27.96
CA PHE A 212 31.62 21.31 28.99
C PHE A 212 30.76 20.12 28.63
N LEU A 213 30.72 19.14 29.53
CA LEU A 213 29.88 17.96 29.42
C LEU A 213 28.88 18.01 30.59
N THR A 214 27.61 17.79 30.31
CA THR A 214 26.60 17.71 31.37
C THR A 214 25.77 16.46 31.18
N TRP A 215 25.18 15.94 32.24
CA TRP A 215 24.16 14.91 32.10
C TRP A 215 23.05 15.05 33.12
N ASN A 216 21.90 14.46 32.80
CA ASN A 216 20.80 14.25 33.73
C ASN A 216 20.25 12.84 33.59
N TRP A 217 19.91 12.22 34.71
CA TRP A 217 19.25 10.92 34.72
C TRP A 217 17.87 11.01 34.07
N VAL A 218 17.55 9.99 33.27
CA VAL A 218 16.31 9.89 32.50
C VAL A 218 15.48 8.71 33.01
N SER A 219 16.02 7.50 32.94
CA SER A 219 15.31 6.28 33.30
C SER A 219 16.26 5.11 33.57
N THR A 220 15.73 3.97 34.00
CA THR A 220 16.43 2.68 33.84
C THR A 220 16.34 2.24 32.38
N THR A 221 17.33 1.51 31.89
CA THR A 221 17.33 0.96 30.53
C THR A 221 18.13 -0.35 30.46
N TRP A 222 17.91 -1.12 29.39
CA TRP A 222 18.79 -2.22 29.03
C TRP A 222 20.00 -1.66 28.28
N PHE A 223 21.15 -2.30 28.45
CA PHE A 223 22.37 -1.92 27.73
C PHE A 223 23.16 -3.16 27.34
N ASN A 224 23.73 -3.10 26.14
CA ASN A 224 24.78 -3.98 25.68
C ASN A 224 25.62 -3.25 24.63
N ASN A 225 26.95 -3.24 24.79
CA ASN A 225 27.86 -2.63 23.82
C ASN A 225 28.44 -3.63 22.82
N SER A 226 27.67 -4.67 22.50
CA SER A 226 28.01 -5.71 21.55
C SER A 226 26.72 -6.26 20.94
N SER A 227 26.84 -6.81 19.74
CA SER A 227 25.76 -7.56 19.09
C SER A 227 26.32 -8.88 18.57
N PRO A 228 25.58 -10.00 18.64
CA PRO A 228 25.97 -11.26 18.00
C PRO A 228 26.11 -11.20 16.47
N GLY A 229 25.63 -10.13 15.83
CA GLY A 229 25.76 -9.89 14.40
C GLY A 229 24.59 -10.37 13.54
N ARG A 230 23.75 -11.29 14.04
CA ARG A 230 22.60 -11.86 13.31
C ARG A 230 21.27 -11.22 13.76
N GLY A 231 20.18 -11.60 13.09
CA GLY A 231 18.82 -11.19 13.47
C GLY A 231 18.16 -12.18 14.45
N TYR A 232 17.10 -11.74 15.11
CA TYR A 232 16.24 -12.61 15.92
C TYR A 232 14.77 -12.52 15.47
N LEU A 233 14.21 -13.65 15.02
CA LEU A 233 12.81 -13.75 14.64
C LEU A 233 11.92 -13.86 15.88
N HIS A 234 11.29 -12.75 16.27
CA HIS A 234 10.40 -12.74 17.44
C HIS A 234 9.04 -13.37 17.15
N ILE A 235 8.45 -13.03 16.01
CA ILE A 235 7.15 -13.52 15.56
C ILE A 235 7.29 -14.01 14.12
N PRO A 236 7.18 -15.33 13.85
CA PRO A 236 7.16 -15.83 12.48
C PRO A 236 6.01 -15.22 11.69
N ILE A 237 6.20 -15.15 10.37
CA ILE A 237 5.19 -14.68 9.45
C ILE A 237 3.97 -15.59 9.57
N GLY A 238 2.83 -14.98 9.91
CA GLY A 238 1.53 -15.63 10.00
C GLY A 238 0.47 -14.77 9.33
N ASN A 239 -0.70 -15.34 9.06
CA ASN A 239 -1.87 -14.57 8.63
C ASN A 239 -2.15 -13.46 9.65
N LEU A 240 -2.19 -12.20 9.22
CA LEU A 240 -2.40 -11.07 10.13
C LEU A 240 -3.86 -10.99 10.61
N ASP A 241 -4.28 -11.91 11.47
CA ASP A 241 -5.57 -11.93 12.14
C ASP A 241 -5.50 -11.34 13.56
N ALA A 242 -6.54 -11.55 14.37
CA ALA A 242 -6.60 -11.06 15.74
C ALA A 242 -5.43 -11.55 16.60
N ALA A 243 -5.13 -12.85 16.48
CA ALA A 243 -4.15 -13.53 17.32
C ALA A 243 -2.74 -13.13 16.90
N GLN A 244 -2.48 -13.10 15.60
CA GLN A 244 -1.20 -12.65 15.07
C GLN A 244 -0.94 -11.18 15.41
N ALA A 245 -1.95 -10.30 15.25
CA ALA A 245 -1.83 -8.90 15.64
C ALA A 245 -1.56 -8.74 17.14
N ALA A 246 -2.25 -9.49 18.01
CA ALA A 246 -2.01 -9.47 19.45
C ALA A 246 -0.60 -9.94 19.82
N ALA A 247 -0.08 -10.98 19.15
CA ALA A 247 1.27 -11.49 19.38
C ALA A 247 2.35 -10.47 18.98
N ILE A 248 2.19 -9.78 17.85
CA ILE A 248 3.08 -8.70 17.43
C ILE A 248 2.99 -7.53 18.43
N LYS A 249 1.78 -7.08 18.79
CA LYS A 249 1.58 -5.99 19.76
C LYS A 249 2.22 -6.29 21.12
N ALA A 250 2.14 -7.54 21.60
CA ALA A 250 2.78 -7.94 22.85
C ALA A 250 4.32 -7.83 22.80
N LYS A 251 4.93 -8.11 21.64
CA LYS A 251 6.37 -7.91 21.42
C LYS A 251 6.78 -6.45 21.24
N LEU A 252 5.85 -5.60 20.80
CA LEU A 252 6.04 -4.16 20.65
C LEU A 252 5.66 -3.37 21.91
N ALA A 253 5.38 -4.02 23.04
CA ALA A 253 5.32 -3.33 24.32
C ALA A 253 6.72 -2.84 24.73
N CYS A 254 6.81 -1.73 25.48
CA CYS A 254 8.09 -1.31 26.04
C CYS A 254 8.66 -2.40 26.95
N ASN A 255 9.99 -2.56 26.96
CA ASN A 255 10.70 -3.45 27.88
C ASN A 255 11.81 -2.66 28.55
N ILE A 256 11.59 -2.34 29.82
CA ILE A 256 12.49 -1.54 30.66
C ILE A 256 12.77 -2.34 31.94
N PRO A 257 14.02 -2.43 32.41
CA PRO A 257 14.33 -3.17 33.63
C PRO A 257 13.55 -2.62 34.83
N GLY A 258 12.82 -3.51 35.51
CA GLY A 258 12.06 -3.20 36.72
C GLY A 258 10.79 -2.37 36.50
N ALA A 259 10.42 -2.05 35.26
CA ALA A 259 9.19 -1.29 34.98
C ALA A 259 7.93 -2.16 35.02
N GLY A 260 6.84 -1.60 35.56
CA GLY A 260 5.50 -2.19 35.51
C GLY A 260 4.75 -1.85 34.21
N ALA A 261 3.46 -2.18 34.17
CA ALA A 261 2.59 -1.84 33.03
C ALA A 261 2.63 -0.32 32.71
N PRO A 262 2.65 0.08 31.44
CA PRO A 262 2.40 -0.74 30.24
C PRO A 262 3.61 -1.54 29.72
N CYS A 263 4.77 -1.47 30.36
CA CYS A 263 5.94 -2.25 29.96
C CYS A 263 5.81 -3.72 30.35
N SER A 264 6.48 -4.57 29.57
CA SER A 264 6.43 -6.02 29.71
C SER A 264 7.79 -6.63 29.42
N ALA A 265 8.18 -7.62 30.23
CA ALA A 265 9.38 -8.42 29.99
C ALA A 265 9.33 -9.22 28.67
N ALA A 266 8.13 -9.37 28.09
CA ALA A 266 7.96 -10.01 26.79
C ALA A 266 8.35 -9.08 25.61
N GLY A 267 8.35 -7.75 25.83
CA GLY A 267 8.68 -6.75 24.83
C GLY A 267 10.12 -6.85 24.35
N ILE A 268 10.41 -6.28 23.19
CA ILE A 268 11.78 -6.20 22.66
C ILE A 268 12.52 -5.10 23.44
N ALA A 269 13.67 -5.44 24.02
CA ALA A 269 14.53 -4.48 24.70
C ALA A 269 15.32 -3.67 23.69
N ASN A 270 15.57 -2.39 23.95
CA ASN A 270 16.57 -1.61 23.22
C ASN A 270 17.93 -1.88 23.87
N ALA A 271 18.79 -2.63 23.18
CA ALA A 271 20.15 -2.89 23.63
C ALA A 271 20.94 -3.57 22.52
N GLY A 272 22.15 -3.06 22.28
CA GLY A 272 23.07 -3.59 21.29
C GLY A 272 23.48 -2.55 20.25
N LEU A 273 24.36 -3.01 19.36
CA LEU A 273 24.82 -2.31 18.16
C LEU A 273 23.84 -2.58 16.98
N THR A 274 24.19 -2.13 15.76
CA THR A 274 23.31 -2.12 14.58
C THR A 274 23.76 -3.13 13.50
N PRO A 275 23.48 -4.45 13.66
CA PRO A 275 23.93 -5.53 12.78
C PRO A 275 23.04 -5.73 11.54
N ILE A 276 22.91 -4.71 10.68
CA ILE A 276 22.01 -4.78 9.51
C ILE A 276 22.42 -5.91 8.55
N GLU A 277 23.72 -6.10 8.28
CA GLU A 277 24.23 -7.16 7.41
C GLU A 277 23.71 -8.54 7.83
N GLY A 278 24.05 -8.99 9.03
CA GLY A 278 23.67 -10.34 9.46
C GLY A 278 22.18 -10.48 9.77
N THR A 279 21.48 -9.40 10.12
CA THR A 279 20.01 -9.43 10.27
C THR A 279 19.32 -9.69 8.93
N LEU A 280 19.75 -9.04 7.85
CA LEU A 280 19.24 -9.30 6.51
C LEU A 280 19.60 -10.72 6.02
N LEU A 281 20.77 -11.24 6.42
CA LEU A 281 21.13 -12.63 6.13
C LEU A 281 20.25 -13.63 6.92
N THR A 282 19.90 -13.37 8.18
CA THR A 282 18.91 -14.17 8.92
C THR A 282 17.55 -14.13 8.23
N ALA A 283 17.10 -12.96 7.77
CA ALA A 283 15.87 -12.85 6.99
C ALA A 283 15.93 -13.68 5.69
N LYS A 284 17.07 -13.67 4.99
CA LYS A 284 17.30 -14.46 3.77
C LYS A 284 17.20 -15.95 4.05
N ASP A 285 17.87 -16.42 5.10
CA ASP A 285 17.83 -17.83 5.50
C ASP A 285 16.42 -18.24 5.94
N TYR A 286 15.71 -17.35 6.66
CA TYR A 286 14.33 -17.56 7.05
C TYR A 286 13.39 -17.72 5.84
N PHE A 287 13.48 -16.84 4.83
CA PHE A 287 12.67 -16.96 3.61
C PHE A 287 13.04 -18.16 2.73
N ALA A 288 14.25 -18.70 2.83
CA ALA A 288 14.69 -19.88 2.08
C ALA A 288 14.00 -21.19 2.52
N GLY A 289 13.38 -21.23 3.71
CA GLY A 289 12.55 -22.36 4.13
C GLY A 289 13.27 -23.51 4.84
N GLY A 290 14.61 -23.49 4.89
CA GLY A 290 15.44 -24.55 5.48
C GLY A 290 16.25 -24.14 6.71
N TRP A 291 16.05 -22.92 7.22
CA TRP A 291 16.79 -22.40 8.37
C TRP A 291 16.33 -23.03 9.70
N SER A 292 17.27 -23.37 10.58
CA SER A 292 16.96 -24.09 11.83
C SER A 292 17.74 -23.57 13.06
N THR A 293 18.24 -22.33 13.00
CA THR A 293 19.11 -21.77 14.04
C THR A 293 18.30 -21.24 15.22
N VAL A 294 18.24 -22.01 16.32
CA VAL A 294 17.45 -21.65 17.52
C VAL A 294 17.87 -20.32 18.14
N ALA A 295 19.17 -20.01 18.12
CA ALA A 295 19.70 -18.75 18.66
C ALA A 295 19.15 -17.51 17.94
N GLU A 296 18.76 -17.65 16.67
CA GLU A 296 18.20 -16.59 15.82
C GLU A 296 16.66 -16.59 15.84
N GLY A 297 16.03 -17.36 16.75
CA GLY A 297 14.57 -17.40 16.94
C GLY A 297 13.85 -18.50 16.18
N TYR A 298 14.56 -19.48 15.61
CA TYR A 298 13.93 -20.62 14.95
C TYR A 298 13.05 -21.43 15.92
N LYS A 299 11.88 -21.81 15.43
CA LYS A 299 11.02 -22.84 16.03
C LYS A 299 10.37 -23.65 14.90
N PRO A 300 9.96 -24.92 15.14
CA PRO A 300 9.30 -25.73 14.10
C PRO A 300 8.11 -25.05 13.43
N ALA A 301 7.35 -24.24 14.18
CA ALA A 301 6.21 -23.48 13.67
C ALA A 301 6.56 -22.30 12.73
N CYS A 302 7.85 -22.02 12.48
CA CYS A 302 8.30 -21.09 11.45
C CYS A 302 7.93 -21.58 10.04
N TYR A 303 7.76 -22.90 9.85
CA TYR A 303 7.53 -23.51 8.56
C TYR A 303 6.33 -24.48 8.56
N PRO A 304 5.67 -24.65 7.40
CA PRO A 304 5.88 -23.92 6.15
C PRO A 304 5.50 -22.44 6.31
N LEU A 305 6.16 -21.56 5.54
CA LEU A 305 5.72 -20.17 5.48
C LEU A 305 4.25 -20.14 5.01
N PRO A 306 3.42 -19.21 5.51
CA PRO A 306 2.08 -19.03 5.00
C PRO A 306 2.09 -18.89 3.47
N GLN A 307 1.07 -19.46 2.82
CA GLN A 307 0.93 -19.39 1.38
C GLN A 307 0.94 -17.92 0.94
N SER A 308 1.95 -17.57 0.14
CA SER A 308 2.08 -16.22 -0.37
C SER A 308 1.57 -16.09 -1.80
N CYS A 309 1.27 -14.87 -2.22
CA CYS A 309 0.99 -14.54 -3.62
C CYS A 309 2.25 -14.60 -4.53
N GLY A 310 3.27 -15.36 -4.15
CA GLY A 310 4.57 -15.40 -4.83
C GLY A 310 5.42 -14.15 -4.61
N LYS A 311 5.07 -13.31 -3.62
CA LYS A 311 5.79 -12.07 -3.27
C LYS A 311 6.10 -12.03 -1.78
N ASN A 312 7.37 -11.79 -1.48
CA ASN A 312 7.93 -11.73 -0.14
C ASN A 312 8.66 -10.39 0.03
N PHE A 313 8.54 -9.79 1.20
CA PHE A 313 9.10 -8.47 1.48
C PHE A 313 9.74 -8.42 2.87
N VAL A 314 10.85 -7.69 2.94
CA VAL A 314 11.43 -7.19 4.18
C VAL A 314 11.20 -5.69 4.23
N ILE A 315 10.74 -5.17 5.37
CA ILE A 315 10.77 -3.74 5.67
C ILE A 315 11.77 -3.54 6.80
N LEU A 316 12.93 -2.96 6.47
CA LEU A 316 13.95 -2.58 7.43
C LEU A 316 13.68 -1.17 7.92
N LEU A 317 13.40 -1.03 9.21
CA LEU A 317 13.31 0.26 9.90
C LEU A 317 14.54 0.39 10.79
N THR A 318 15.37 1.41 10.54
CA THR A 318 16.58 1.69 11.33
C THR A 318 16.76 3.18 11.59
N ASP A 319 17.32 3.51 12.76
CA ASP A 319 17.68 4.88 13.14
C ASP A 319 19.18 5.17 13.00
N GLY A 320 19.95 4.26 12.41
CA GLY A 320 21.40 4.40 12.26
C GLY A 320 21.99 3.65 11.07
N LEU A 321 23.29 3.82 10.86
CA LEU A 321 24.06 3.03 9.89
C LEU A 321 24.53 1.72 10.55
N PRO A 322 24.86 0.67 9.77
CA PRO A 322 25.36 -0.56 10.35
C PRO A 322 26.69 -0.33 11.08
N SER A 323 26.80 -0.85 12.31
CA SER A 323 27.99 -0.72 13.15
C SER A 323 28.71 -2.04 13.43
N THR A 324 28.16 -3.18 12.96
CA THR A 324 28.82 -4.49 13.05
C THR A 324 28.65 -5.32 11.80
N ASP A 325 29.57 -6.28 11.61
CA ASP A 325 29.43 -7.33 10.60
C ASP A 325 28.48 -8.45 11.05
N ALA A 326 28.25 -9.43 10.16
CA ALA A 326 27.38 -10.58 10.42
C ALA A 326 27.83 -11.51 11.57
N ASN A 327 29.05 -11.37 12.08
CA ASN A 327 29.58 -12.13 13.22
C ASN A 327 29.62 -11.30 14.51
N GLY A 328 29.18 -10.03 14.46
CA GLY A 328 29.16 -9.14 15.62
C GLY A 328 30.44 -8.34 15.82
N ASN A 329 31.39 -8.38 14.88
CA ASN A 329 32.59 -7.55 14.98
C ASN A 329 32.24 -6.11 14.62
N THR A 330 32.72 -5.15 15.41
CA THR A 330 32.57 -3.71 15.14
C THR A 330 33.21 -3.33 13.81
N LEU A 331 32.48 -2.55 13.00
CA LEU A 331 32.97 -2.00 11.74
C LEU A 331 33.23 -0.50 11.93
N ALA A 332 34.49 -0.10 11.78
CA ALA A 332 34.90 1.30 11.95
C ALA A 332 34.67 2.17 10.71
N ASP A 333 34.49 1.57 9.53
CA ASP A 333 34.25 2.28 8.27
C ASP A 333 32.77 2.14 7.84
N PRO A 334 31.97 3.22 7.91
CA PRO A 334 30.57 3.22 7.49
C PRO A 334 30.38 2.80 6.02
N ALA A 335 31.31 3.14 5.12
CA ALA A 335 31.19 2.79 3.70
C ALA A 335 31.31 1.27 3.51
N THR A 336 32.28 0.63 4.17
CA THR A 336 32.40 -0.83 4.20
C THR A 336 31.16 -1.48 4.81
N ALA A 337 30.65 -0.94 5.92
CA ALA A 337 29.49 -1.49 6.62
C ALA A 337 28.22 -1.47 5.74
N ILE A 338 27.97 -0.36 5.06
CA ILE A 338 26.85 -0.20 4.13
C ILE A 338 26.98 -1.11 2.92
N ASN A 339 28.17 -1.25 2.34
CA ASN A 339 28.39 -2.16 1.21
C ASN A 339 28.13 -3.62 1.58
N ARG A 340 28.50 -4.05 2.80
CA ARG A 340 28.20 -5.40 3.29
C ARG A 340 26.69 -5.62 3.48
N ALA A 341 26.00 -4.66 4.10
CA ALA A 341 24.55 -4.74 4.25
C ALA A 341 23.82 -4.74 2.88
N ALA A 342 24.29 -3.96 1.91
CA ALA A 342 23.78 -3.98 0.54
C ALA A 342 24.00 -5.34 -0.16
N ALA A 343 25.15 -6.00 0.09
CA ALA A 343 25.39 -7.35 -0.40
C ALA A 343 24.38 -8.36 0.18
N ALA A 344 24.04 -8.26 1.47
CA ALA A 344 23.00 -9.08 2.08
C ALA A 344 21.60 -8.80 1.49
N ALA A 345 21.25 -7.52 1.25
CA ALA A 345 20.01 -7.13 0.57
C ALA A 345 19.93 -7.68 -0.88
N THR A 346 21.06 -7.72 -1.59
CA THR A 346 21.16 -8.35 -2.92
C THR A 346 20.87 -9.85 -2.85
N GLN A 347 21.34 -10.55 -1.82
CA GLN A 347 21.05 -11.97 -1.63
C GLN A 347 19.56 -12.22 -1.37
N LEU A 348 18.90 -11.37 -0.58
CA LEU A 348 17.44 -11.39 -0.41
C LEU A 348 16.71 -11.21 -1.74
N ARG A 349 17.11 -10.20 -2.52
CA ARG A 349 16.54 -9.93 -3.84
C ARG A 349 16.69 -11.13 -4.78
N ASN A 350 17.86 -11.75 -4.80
CA ASN A 350 18.12 -12.95 -5.60
C ASN A 350 17.26 -14.16 -5.14
N ALA A 351 16.87 -14.20 -3.87
CA ALA A 351 15.92 -15.16 -3.32
C ALA A 351 14.44 -14.77 -3.54
N GLY A 352 14.16 -13.71 -4.32
CA GLY A 352 12.80 -13.25 -4.60
C GLY A 352 12.16 -12.43 -3.49
N VAL A 353 12.94 -11.90 -2.56
CA VAL A 353 12.49 -11.06 -1.43
C VAL A 353 12.96 -9.63 -1.65
N LEU A 354 12.02 -8.68 -1.81
CA LEU A 354 12.39 -7.27 -1.93
C LEU A 354 12.57 -6.63 -0.56
N THR A 355 13.51 -5.69 -0.45
CA THR A 355 13.80 -5.00 0.83
C THR A 355 13.48 -3.52 0.70
N TYR A 356 12.50 -3.04 1.47
CA TYR A 356 12.25 -1.63 1.71
C TYR A 356 13.09 -1.16 2.90
N VAL A 357 13.62 0.06 2.82
CA VAL A 357 14.46 0.65 3.88
C VAL A 357 13.84 1.96 4.33
N ILE A 358 13.69 2.13 5.64
CA ILE A 358 13.25 3.36 6.28
C ILE A 358 14.38 3.82 7.22
N GLY A 359 14.97 4.98 6.91
CA GLY A 359 15.83 5.71 7.84
C GLY A 359 14.96 6.59 8.73
N PHE A 360 14.93 6.31 10.02
CA PHE A 360 14.06 6.99 10.97
C PHE A 360 14.86 7.81 11.99
N ALA A 361 14.76 9.13 11.89
CA ALA A 361 15.49 10.07 12.73
C ALA A 361 16.99 9.75 12.83
N LEU A 362 17.61 9.59 11.65
CA LEU A 362 19.05 9.31 11.56
C LEU A 362 19.86 10.37 12.32
N PRO A 363 21.04 9.99 12.87
CA PRO A 363 21.82 10.89 13.68
C PRO A 363 22.25 12.13 12.87
N TYR A 364 22.39 13.26 13.57
CA TYR A 364 22.75 14.51 12.92
C TYR A 364 24.09 14.40 12.19
N GLY A 365 24.13 14.82 10.93
CA GLY A 365 25.32 14.75 10.07
C GLY A 365 25.44 13.46 9.25
N VAL A 366 24.57 12.47 9.46
CA VAL A 366 24.47 11.30 8.58
C VAL A 366 23.66 11.69 7.33
N ASP A 367 24.23 11.47 6.14
CA ASP A 367 23.51 11.65 4.88
C ASP A 367 22.47 10.52 4.72
N PRO A 368 21.15 10.82 4.72
CA PRO A 368 20.11 9.81 4.56
C PRO A 368 20.20 9.04 3.23
N ALA A 369 20.78 9.64 2.18
CA ALA A 369 20.97 8.99 0.89
C ALA A 369 21.94 7.79 0.98
N THR A 370 22.72 7.68 2.06
CA THR A 370 23.57 6.50 2.32
C THR A 370 22.74 5.21 2.31
N LEU A 371 21.51 5.24 2.86
CA LEU A 371 20.61 4.10 2.91
C LEU A 371 19.97 3.76 1.54
N ASP A 372 20.03 4.66 0.55
CA ASP A 372 19.57 4.37 -0.82
C ASP A 372 20.39 3.22 -1.42
N THR A 373 21.66 3.07 -1.02
CA THR A 373 22.52 1.96 -1.44
C THR A 373 21.90 0.60 -1.05
N LEU A 374 21.36 0.49 0.17
CA LEU A 374 20.69 -0.73 0.64
C LEU A 374 19.36 -0.95 -0.07
N ALA A 375 18.55 0.11 -0.21
CA ALA A 375 17.27 0.05 -0.91
C ALA A 375 17.47 -0.47 -2.34
N ALA A 376 18.37 0.17 -3.11
CA ALA A 376 18.69 -0.17 -4.49
C ALA A 376 19.15 -1.63 -4.64
N ALA A 377 20.05 -2.08 -3.75
CA ALA A 377 20.50 -3.46 -3.70
C ALA A 377 19.36 -4.44 -3.38
N GLY A 378 18.48 -4.06 -2.46
CA GLY A 378 17.26 -4.77 -2.08
C GLY A 378 16.14 -4.75 -3.13
N GLY A 379 16.32 -4.05 -4.25
CA GLY A 379 15.36 -3.97 -5.36
C GLY A 379 14.26 -2.92 -5.18
N THR A 380 14.44 -1.98 -4.26
CA THR A 380 13.63 -0.77 -4.10
C THR A 380 14.48 0.45 -4.49
N ALA A 381 13.95 1.50 -5.11
CA ALA A 381 14.81 2.50 -5.76
C ALA A 381 15.60 3.36 -4.75
N THR A 382 14.92 3.84 -3.71
CA THR A 382 15.45 4.75 -2.68
C THR A 382 14.87 4.38 -1.33
N ALA A 383 15.59 4.70 -0.26
CA ALA A 383 15.10 4.59 1.11
C ALA A 383 14.04 5.68 1.40
N TYR A 384 13.19 5.40 2.39
CA TYR A 384 12.25 6.39 2.92
C TYR A 384 12.90 7.09 4.12
N SER A 385 12.72 8.40 4.22
CA SER A 385 13.16 9.19 5.37
C SER A 385 11.96 9.60 6.22
N ALA A 386 12.06 9.41 7.53
CA ALA A 386 11.06 9.85 8.51
C ALA A 386 11.74 10.36 9.78
N SER A 387 11.09 11.23 10.53
CA SER A 387 11.64 11.81 11.77
C SER A 387 10.63 11.94 12.90
N ASP A 388 9.36 11.62 12.63
CA ASP A 388 8.26 11.66 13.59
C ASP A 388 7.20 10.61 13.24
N THR A 389 6.17 10.50 14.08
CA THR A 389 5.07 9.55 13.90
C THR A 389 4.36 9.72 12.56
N ALA A 390 4.13 10.95 12.10
CA ALA A 390 3.33 11.21 10.90
C ALA A 390 4.11 10.84 9.63
N THR A 391 5.38 11.24 9.56
CA THR A 391 6.29 10.91 8.46
C THR A 391 6.60 9.42 8.42
N LEU A 392 6.74 8.76 9.58
CA LEU A 392 6.94 7.32 9.65
C LEU A 392 5.69 6.54 9.20
N GLN A 393 4.50 6.96 9.65
CA GLN A 393 3.23 6.39 9.17
C GLN A 393 3.09 6.55 7.66
N ALA A 394 3.39 7.73 7.11
CA ALA A 394 3.34 7.98 5.67
C ALA A 394 4.35 7.13 4.88
N ALA A 395 5.54 6.87 5.43
CA ALA A 395 6.53 5.98 4.83
C ALA A 395 5.98 4.54 4.75
N PHE A 396 5.42 4.02 5.84
CA PHE A 396 4.77 2.71 5.84
C PHE A 396 3.58 2.66 4.88
N ASP A 397 2.70 3.67 4.88
CA ASP A 397 1.54 3.70 3.98
C ASP A 397 1.98 3.58 2.51
N ARG A 398 3.00 4.34 2.08
CA ARG A 398 3.57 4.25 0.73
C ARG A 398 4.22 2.91 0.43
N ILE A 399 4.91 2.31 1.42
CA ILE A 399 5.49 0.97 1.26
C ILE A 399 4.37 -0.05 1.08
N PHE A 400 3.33 -0.03 1.91
CA PHE A 400 2.21 -0.96 1.78
C PHE A 400 1.42 -0.73 0.48
N GLU A 401 1.26 0.50 0.02
CA GLU A 401 0.71 0.81 -1.30
C GLU A 401 1.53 0.19 -2.44
N ASP A 402 2.86 0.34 -2.40
CA ASP A 402 3.75 -0.26 -3.41
C ASP A 402 3.77 -1.79 -3.30
N VAL A 403 3.77 -2.35 -2.08
CA VAL A 403 3.60 -3.79 -1.85
C VAL A 403 2.29 -4.26 -2.45
N PHE A 404 1.16 -3.57 -2.22
CA PHE A 404 -0.11 -3.94 -2.82
C PHE A 404 -0.09 -3.81 -4.34
N ARG A 405 0.59 -2.81 -4.90
CA ARG A 405 0.79 -2.66 -6.35
C ARG A 405 1.69 -3.75 -6.97
N ARG A 406 2.64 -4.31 -6.20
CA ARG A 406 3.54 -5.40 -6.63
C ARG A 406 2.98 -6.79 -6.37
N THR A 407 2.17 -6.93 -5.33
CA THR A 407 1.48 -8.18 -4.96
C THR A 407 0.21 -8.38 -5.74
N SER A 408 -0.42 -7.30 -6.20
CA SER A 408 -1.51 -7.37 -7.16
C SER A 408 -1.11 -7.97 -8.51
N SER A 409 0.19 -8.04 -8.82
CA SER A 409 0.67 -8.86 -9.93
C SER A 409 0.30 -10.36 -9.78
N PHE A 410 -0.13 -10.82 -8.59
CA PHE A 410 -0.87 -12.07 -8.34
C PHE A 410 -1.75 -11.92 -7.08
N GLY A 411 -2.70 -10.99 -7.09
CA GLY A 411 -3.55 -10.71 -5.93
C GLY A 411 -4.90 -10.08 -6.27
N ALA A 412 -5.39 -10.31 -7.49
CA ALA A 412 -6.81 -10.16 -7.74
C ALA A 412 -7.54 -11.16 -6.82
N VAL A 413 -8.25 -10.66 -5.80
CA VAL A 413 -9.42 -11.39 -5.33
C VAL A 413 -10.37 -11.38 -6.52
N SER A 414 -10.23 -12.36 -7.41
CA SER A 414 -11.29 -12.68 -8.37
C SER A 414 -12.47 -13.11 -7.51
N GLN A 415 -13.39 -12.18 -7.27
CA GLN A 415 -14.76 -12.60 -7.03
C GLN A 415 -15.23 -13.17 -8.36
N ASN A 416 -15.37 -14.50 -8.40
CA ASN A 416 -15.82 -15.20 -9.59
C ASN A 416 -17.19 -14.65 -10.01
N SER A 417 -17.36 -14.31 -11.28
CA SER A 417 -18.69 -14.25 -11.87
C SER A 417 -19.31 -15.65 -12.00
N THR A 418 -20.59 -15.71 -12.35
CA THR A 418 -21.27 -16.98 -12.65
C THR A 418 -20.54 -17.70 -13.80
N SER A 419 -20.29 -19.00 -13.65
CA SER A 419 -19.66 -19.82 -14.70
C SER A 419 -20.72 -20.67 -15.39
N ILE A 420 -20.67 -20.77 -16.72
CA ILE A 420 -21.51 -21.67 -17.49
C ILE A 420 -20.72 -22.93 -17.88
N ASN A 421 -21.32 -24.11 -17.68
CA ASN A 421 -20.81 -25.40 -18.15
C ASN A 421 -21.55 -25.79 -19.45
N THR A 422 -20.83 -25.87 -20.57
CA THR A 422 -21.39 -26.29 -21.85
C THR A 422 -20.73 -27.58 -22.33
N GLY A 423 -20.97 -28.69 -21.63
CA GLY A 423 -20.63 -30.05 -22.06
C GLY A 423 -19.13 -30.38 -22.18
N SER A 424 -18.23 -29.40 -22.24
CA SER A 424 -16.76 -29.55 -22.29
C SER A 424 -15.98 -28.25 -21.99
N MET A 425 -16.63 -27.10 -21.80
CA MET A 425 -15.95 -25.83 -21.49
C MET A 425 -16.65 -25.05 -20.37
N VAL A 426 -15.85 -24.27 -19.65
CA VAL A 426 -16.22 -23.34 -18.58
C VAL A 426 -15.68 -21.97 -18.96
N PHE A 427 -16.56 -20.98 -19.13
CA PHE A 427 -16.17 -19.59 -19.33
C PHE A 427 -16.27 -18.82 -18.03
N GLN A 428 -15.23 -18.07 -17.70
CA GLN A 428 -15.13 -17.33 -16.43
C GLN A 428 -14.64 -15.91 -16.68
N GLY A 429 -15.42 -14.93 -16.21
CA GLY A 429 -14.99 -13.54 -16.13
C GLY A 429 -14.09 -13.33 -14.91
N ARG A 430 -13.06 -12.51 -15.08
CA ARG A 430 -12.12 -12.10 -14.03
C ARG A 430 -11.85 -10.62 -14.12
N PHE A 431 -11.35 -10.06 -13.03
CA PHE A 431 -10.91 -8.68 -12.94
C PHE A 431 -9.67 -8.52 -12.08
N ASP A 432 -8.94 -7.43 -12.32
CA ASP A 432 -7.85 -6.94 -11.51
C ASP A 432 -8.33 -5.71 -10.75
N SER A 433 -8.38 -5.78 -9.42
CA SER A 433 -8.86 -4.67 -8.58
C SER A 433 -7.86 -3.50 -8.49
N THR A 434 -6.67 -3.60 -9.08
CA THR A 434 -5.67 -2.52 -9.03
C THR A 434 -5.75 -1.54 -10.17
N ASP A 435 -6.16 -2.01 -11.35
CA ASP A 435 -6.39 -1.15 -12.50
C ASP A 435 -7.78 -1.35 -13.13
N TRP A 436 -8.65 -2.14 -12.50
CA TRP A 436 -10.00 -2.44 -12.97
C TRP A 436 -10.03 -2.94 -14.42
N SER A 437 -8.98 -3.62 -14.84
CA SER A 437 -8.97 -4.36 -16.10
C SER A 437 -9.52 -5.76 -15.89
N GLY A 438 -10.07 -6.37 -16.94
CA GLY A 438 -10.65 -7.70 -16.88
C GLY A 438 -10.08 -8.65 -17.91
N GLU A 439 -10.51 -9.90 -17.78
CA GLU A 439 -10.25 -10.95 -18.75
C GLU A 439 -11.37 -11.99 -18.71
N LEU A 440 -11.66 -12.59 -19.87
CA LEU A 440 -12.51 -13.76 -19.98
C LEU A 440 -11.61 -14.96 -20.27
N VAL A 441 -11.76 -16.02 -19.46
CA VAL A 441 -10.96 -17.25 -19.58
C VAL A 441 -11.87 -18.40 -19.94
N ALA A 442 -11.46 -19.22 -20.90
CA ALA A 442 -12.05 -20.51 -21.17
C ALA A 442 -11.21 -21.63 -20.56
N MET A 443 -11.89 -22.58 -19.93
CA MET A 443 -11.28 -23.74 -19.29
C MET A 443 -12.03 -25.01 -19.66
N ARG A 444 -11.35 -26.15 -19.68
CA ARG A 444 -11.95 -27.47 -19.82
C ARG A 444 -11.96 -28.20 -18.48
N PRO A 445 -13.10 -28.71 -18.00
CA PRO A 445 -13.14 -29.59 -16.86
C PRO A 445 -12.57 -30.96 -17.23
N ASN A 446 -11.64 -31.47 -16.41
CA ASN A 446 -11.07 -32.80 -16.51
C ASN A 446 -11.90 -33.80 -15.69
N ALA A 447 -11.69 -35.10 -15.94
CA ALA A 447 -12.41 -36.17 -15.24
C ALA A 447 -12.13 -36.22 -13.73
N ASP A 448 -10.99 -35.67 -13.28
CA ASP A 448 -10.60 -35.55 -11.87
C ASP A 448 -11.17 -34.30 -11.18
N GLY A 449 -12.00 -33.51 -11.87
CA GLY A 449 -12.58 -32.27 -11.36
C GLY A 449 -11.66 -31.04 -11.46
N THR A 450 -10.45 -31.17 -12.00
CA THR A 450 -9.56 -30.03 -12.25
C THR A 450 -9.98 -29.26 -13.50
N LEU A 451 -9.56 -27.99 -13.61
CA LEU A 451 -9.80 -27.15 -14.78
C LEU A 451 -8.49 -26.93 -15.55
N THR A 452 -8.50 -27.20 -16.85
CA THR A 452 -7.38 -26.88 -17.76
C THR A 452 -7.69 -25.58 -18.49
N ALA A 453 -6.85 -24.56 -18.37
CA ALA A 453 -7.00 -23.34 -19.16
C ALA A 453 -6.83 -23.62 -20.66
N LEU A 454 -7.72 -23.07 -21.49
CA LEU A 454 -7.68 -23.20 -22.96
C LEU A 454 -7.16 -21.90 -23.59
N TRP A 455 -7.76 -20.78 -23.22
CA TRP A 455 -7.36 -19.45 -23.68
C TRP A 455 -7.80 -18.39 -22.68
N SER A 456 -7.15 -17.23 -22.73
CA SER A 456 -7.59 -15.99 -22.08
C SER A 456 -7.65 -14.83 -23.08
N THR A 457 -8.64 -13.95 -22.98
CA THR A 457 -8.70 -12.71 -23.78
C THR A 457 -7.53 -11.75 -23.51
N SER A 458 -6.75 -11.97 -22.44
CA SER A 458 -5.53 -11.21 -22.16
C SER A 458 -4.30 -11.67 -22.96
N GLU A 459 -4.40 -12.79 -23.70
CA GLU A 459 -3.34 -13.24 -24.60
C GLU A 459 -3.16 -12.28 -25.80
N ALA A 460 -1.94 -12.21 -26.32
CA ALA A 460 -1.63 -11.33 -27.44
C ALA A 460 -2.48 -11.66 -28.68
N GLY A 461 -3.10 -10.63 -29.27
CA GLY A 461 -3.87 -10.76 -30.51
C GLY A 461 -5.32 -11.23 -30.34
N ARG A 462 -5.79 -11.52 -29.12
CA ARG A 462 -7.19 -11.88 -28.86
C ARG A 462 -8.15 -10.72 -29.04
N ILE A 463 -7.73 -9.54 -28.60
CA ILE A 463 -8.37 -8.28 -28.93
C ILE A 463 -7.64 -7.71 -30.15
N ALA A 464 -8.38 -7.45 -31.22
CA ALA A 464 -7.80 -6.92 -32.46
C ALA A 464 -7.14 -5.55 -32.24
N ALA A 465 -6.13 -5.23 -33.06
CA ALA A 465 -5.51 -3.92 -33.03
C ALA A 465 -6.55 -2.80 -33.28
N PRO A 466 -6.37 -1.59 -32.71
CA PRO A 466 -7.43 -0.57 -32.69
C PRO A 466 -8.03 -0.19 -34.06
N ALA A 467 -7.24 -0.28 -35.13
CA ALA A 467 -7.69 0.01 -36.50
C ALA A 467 -8.60 -1.10 -37.09
N ALA A 468 -8.48 -2.34 -36.60
CA ALA A 468 -9.26 -3.50 -37.04
C ALA A 468 -10.34 -3.93 -36.02
N ARG A 469 -10.29 -3.39 -34.80
CA ARG A 469 -11.23 -3.72 -33.72
C ARG A 469 -12.61 -3.15 -34.03
N LYS A 470 -13.61 -4.04 -34.06
CA LYS A 470 -15.00 -3.69 -34.35
C LYS A 470 -15.74 -3.28 -33.08
N VAL A 471 -15.80 -1.97 -32.81
CA VAL A 471 -16.55 -1.40 -31.68
C VAL A 471 -17.74 -0.61 -32.23
N PHE A 472 -18.95 -0.90 -31.76
CA PHE A 472 -20.18 -0.25 -32.19
C PHE A 472 -20.86 0.46 -31.03
N THR A 473 -21.71 1.44 -31.35
CA THR A 473 -22.54 2.16 -30.39
C THR A 473 -23.90 2.48 -31.01
N MET A 474 -24.84 2.97 -30.19
CA MET A 474 -26.11 3.51 -30.66
C MET A 474 -26.00 5.04 -30.71
N VAL A 475 -26.39 5.63 -31.84
CA VAL A 475 -26.55 7.08 -32.00
C VAL A 475 -28.04 7.40 -31.89
N PRO A 476 -28.49 8.08 -30.80
CA PRO A 476 -29.89 8.38 -30.59
C PRO A 476 -30.52 9.11 -31.79
N GLY A 477 -31.65 8.58 -32.29
CA GLY A 477 -32.37 9.13 -33.45
C GLY A 477 -31.79 8.76 -34.82
N VAL A 478 -30.66 8.06 -34.89
CA VAL A 478 -30.02 7.62 -36.14
C VAL A 478 -29.98 6.09 -36.25
N GLY A 479 -29.52 5.40 -35.20
CA GLY A 479 -29.34 3.94 -35.19
C GLY A 479 -27.91 3.53 -34.82
N GLY A 480 -27.53 2.30 -35.15
CA GLY A 480 -26.17 1.80 -34.90
C GLY A 480 -25.11 2.57 -35.69
N SER A 481 -23.94 2.74 -35.08
CA SER A 481 -22.77 3.35 -35.71
C SER A 481 -21.48 2.68 -35.24
N ALA A 482 -20.43 2.74 -36.04
CA ALA A 482 -19.09 2.34 -35.61
C ALA A 482 -18.52 3.42 -34.68
N LEU A 483 -18.04 3.03 -33.49
CA LEU A 483 -17.43 3.94 -32.54
C LEU A 483 -15.96 4.16 -32.90
N GLN A 484 -15.72 4.87 -34.00
CA GLN A 484 -14.38 5.10 -34.54
C GLN A 484 -14.04 6.58 -34.64
N ASN A 485 -14.93 7.38 -35.24
CA ASN A 485 -14.71 8.82 -35.39
C ASN A 485 -15.72 9.60 -34.59
N LEU A 486 -15.29 10.67 -33.94
CA LEU A 486 -16.14 11.57 -33.17
C LEU A 486 -17.30 12.14 -34.01
N ALA A 487 -17.04 12.43 -35.29
CA ALA A 487 -18.02 12.99 -36.22
C ALA A 487 -19.21 12.06 -36.51
N ASP A 488 -19.05 10.75 -36.27
CA ASP A 488 -20.10 9.75 -36.50
C ASP A 488 -21.10 9.67 -35.33
N LEU A 489 -20.90 10.46 -34.27
CA LEU A 489 -21.72 10.49 -33.07
C LEU A 489 -22.64 11.73 -33.02
N SER A 490 -23.71 11.65 -32.23
CA SER A 490 -24.59 12.79 -31.99
C SER A 490 -23.87 13.94 -31.27
N ALA A 491 -24.34 15.18 -31.45
CA ALA A 491 -23.77 16.36 -30.77
C ALA A 491 -23.73 16.21 -29.23
N ALA A 492 -24.73 15.53 -28.65
CA ALA A 492 -24.76 15.24 -27.21
C ALA A 492 -23.66 14.26 -26.79
N GLN A 493 -23.44 13.19 -27.56
CA GLN A 493 -22.35 12.24 -27.31
C GLN A 493 -20.97 12.88 -27.48
N GLN A 494 -20.79 13.71 -28.53
CA GLN A 494 -19.55 14.44 -28.74
C GLN A 494 -19.24 15.37 -27.56
N THR A 495 -20.24 16.10 -27.07
CA THR A 495 -20.11 16.99 -25.90
C THR A 495 -19.77 16.21 -24.64
N ALA A 496 -20.44 15.07 -24.40
CA ALA A 496 -20.18 14.22 -23.25
C ALA A 496 -18.76 13.65 -23.26
N LEU A 497 -18.24 13.27 -24.43
CA LEU A 497 -16.87 12.80 -24.58
C LEU A 497 -15.83 13.91 -24.45
N ALA A 498 -16.16 15.15 -24.80
CA ALA A 498 -15.26 16.29 -24.69
C ALA A 498 -15.14 16.83 -23.26
N THR A 499 -16.08 16.51 -22.36
CA THR A 499 -16.21 17.18 -21.05
C THR A 499 -16.06 16.19 -19.89
N PRO A 500 -15.21 16.46 -18.88
CA PRO A 500 -14.22 17.54 -18.83
C PRO A 500 -13.10 17.31 -19.84
N ASP A 501 -12.25 18.32 -20.06
CA ASP A 501 -11.01 18.14 -20.84
C ASP A 501 -10.13 17.04 -20.25
N CYS A 502 -9.31 16.40 -21.10
CA CYS A 502 -8.43 15.32 -20.70
C CYS A 502 -7.22 15.86 -19.93
N SER A 503 -6.74 17.05 -20.30
CA SER A 503 -5.70 17.82 -19.61
C SER A 503 -5.75 19.29 -20.06
N ALA A 504 -4.82 20.12 -19.59
CA ALA A 504 -4.65 21.49 -20.08
C ALA A 504 -4.25 21.57 -21.57
N VAL A 505 -3.70 20.51 -22.15
CA VAL A 505 -3.20 20.47 -23.54
C VAL A 505 -4.13 19.66 -24.46
N LEU A 506 -4.75 18.61 -23.93
CA LEU A 506 -5.68 17.75 -24.66
C LEU A 506 -7.10 18.11 -24.27
N THR A 507 -7.73 18.99 -25.06
CA THR A 507 -9.04 19.58 -24.77
C THR A 507 -10.06 19.32 -25.90
N GLY A 508 -11.35 19.55 -25.63
CA GLY A 508 -12.42 19.57 -26.63
C GLY A 508 -12.52 18.33 -27.51
N ALA A 509 -12.71 18.53 -28.83
CA ALA A 509 -12.83 17.45 -29.81
C ALA A 509 -11.60 16.52 -29.88
N PRO A 510 -10.34 17.01 -29.84
CA PRO A 510 -9.17 16.15 -29.70
C PRO A 510 -9.21 15.23 -28.47
N CYS A 511 -9.63 15.74 -27.30
CA CYS A 511 -9.81 14.91 -26.11
C CYS A 511 -10.91 13.86 -26.30
N ALA A 512 -12.04 14.25 -26.89
CA ALA A 512 -13.14 13.34 -27.17
C ALA A 512 -12.71 12.19 -28.11
N GLN A 513 -11.96 12.50 -29.18
CA GLN A 513 -11.41 11.49 -30.08
C GLN A 513 -10.38 10.61 -29.37
N ALA A 514 -9.50 11.18 -28.54
CA ALA A 514 -8.52 10.41 -27.77
C ALA A 514 -9.19 9.42 -26.80
N ARG A 515 -10.35 9.76 -26.23
CA ARG A 515 -11.16 8.86 -25.39
C ARG A 515 -11.80 7.72 -26.19
N ILE A 516 -12.28 7.98 -27.40
CA ILE A 516 -12.75 6.94 -28.34
C ILE A 516 -11.60 6.00 -28.68
N ASP A 517 -10.45 6.56 -29.06
CA ASP A 517 -9.24 5.81 -29.41
C ASP A 517 -8.74 4.97 -28.24
N TRP A 518 -8.74 5.55 -27.04
CA TRP A 518 -8.42 4.84 -25.81
C TRP A 518 -9.35 3.66 -25.58
N LEU A 519 -10.67 3.83 -25.67
CA LEU A 519 -11.62 2.72 -25.51
C LEU A 519 -11.37 1.59 -26.52
N ARG A 520 -11.07 1.95 -27.78
CA ARG A 520 -10.69 0.98 -28.84
C ARG A 520 -9.36 0.28 -28.58
N GLY A 521 -8.49 0.86 -27.76
CA GLY A 521 -7.23 0.27 -27.33
C GLY A 521 -5.97 0.97 -27.83
N VAL A 522 -6.09 2.20 -28.35
CA VAL A 522 -4.92 3.05 -28.66
C VAL A 522 -4.30 3.52 -27.35
N ARG A 523 -3.03 3.19 -27.14
CA ARG A 523 -2.31 3.49 -25.90
C ARG A 523 -1.45 4.76 -25.93
N ALA A 524 -1.46 5.50 -27.04
CA ALA A 524 -0.58 6.65 -27.26
C ALA A 524 -0.78 7.81 -26.26
N GLN A 525 -1.97 7.93 -25.67
CA GLN A 525 -2.33 8.97 -24.71
C GLN A 525 -2.43 8.41 -23.27
N GLU A 526 -2.02 7.16 -23.04
CA GLU A 526 -2.01 6.59 -21.69
C GLU A 526 -0.80 7.11 -20.88
N ASP A 527 -0.99 7.28 -19.57
CA ASP A 527 0.07 7.68 -18.64
C ASP A 527 1.32 6.77 -18.76
N PRO A 528 2.54 7.32 -18.70
CA PRO A 528 2.90 8.74 -18.54
C PRO A 528 3.03 9.48 -19.87
N ALA A 529 2.74 8.85 -21.02
CA ALA A 529 2.88 9.49 -22.33
C ALA A 529 1.77 10.51 -22.60
N GLY A 530 0.60 10.31 -22.00
CA GLY A 530 -0.51 11.25 -22.05
C GLY A 530 -1.36 11.23 -20.78
N PRO A 531 -2.47 11.98 -20.76
CA PRO A 531 -3.25 12.21 -19.55
C PRO A 531 -4.29 11.13 -19.26
N LEU A 532 -4.45 10.13 -20.12
CA LEU A 532 -5.45 9.09 -19.97
C LEU A 532 -4.93 7.94 -19.11
N ARG A 533 -5.85 7.27 -18.44
CA ARG A 533 -5.60 6.13 -17.57
C ARG A 533 -4.86 5.02 -18.28
N ARG A 534 -3.70 4.61 -17.75
CA ARG A 534 -3.03 3.38 -18.20
C ARG A 534 -3.84 2.15 -17.81
N ARG A 535 -3.93 1.18 -18.73
CA ARG A 535 -4.51 -0.15 -18.46
C ARG A 535 -3.52 -1.28 -18.72
N THR A 536 -3.54 -2.29 -17.86
CA THR A 536 -2.77 -3.52 -18.09
C THR A 536 -3.40 -4.33 -19.22
N ARG A 537 -4.73 -4.51 -19.18
CA ARG A 537 -5.51 -5.24 -20.21
C ARG A 537 -6.56 -4.32 -20.85
N LEU A 538 -6.92 -4.60 -22.10
CA LEU A 538 -7.86 -3.76 -22.86
C LEU A 538 -9.32 -3.92 -22.42
N LEU A 539 -9.70 -5.13 -22.04
CA LEU A 539 -11.04 -5.45 -21.56
C LEU A 539 -11.20 -4.88 -20.14
N GLY A 540 -12.35 -4.28 -19.84
CA GLY A 540 -12.68 -3.80 -18.49
C GLY A 540 -13.00 -4.94 -17.53
N ASP A 541 -13.08 -4.64 -16.23
CA ASP A 541 -13.38 -5.65 -15.21
C ASP A 541 -14.74 -6.35 -15.46
N ILE A 542 -14.76 -7.69 -15.36
CA ILE A 542 -15.99 -8.49 -15.41
C ILE A 542 -16.39 -8.81 -13.96
N ILE A 543 -17.17 -7.93 -13.35
CA ILE A 543 -17.67 -8.06 -11.97
C ILE A 543 -19.20 -8.12 -12.01
N SER A 544 -19.79 -9.12 -11.35
CA SER A 544 -21.24 -9.35 -11.31
C SER A 544 -21.91 -9.65 -12.67
N SER A 545 -21.19 -9.60 -13.78
CA SER A 545 -21.70 -9.97 -15.12
C SER A 545 -21.64 -11.48 -15.36
N SER A 546 -22.70 -12.05 -15.92
CA SER A 546 -22.75 -13.47 -16.30
C SER A 546 -22.37 -13.67 -17.78
N PRO A 547 -21.29 -14.39 -18.13
CA PRO A 547 -21.03 -14.77 -19.51
C PRO A 547 -22.16 -15.64 -20.06
N TYR A 548 -22.63 -15.36 -21.28
CA TYR A 548 -23.72 -16.08 -21.94
C TYR A 548 -23.20 -16.77 -23.21
N TYR A 549 -23.25 -18.10 -23.25
CA TYR A 549 -22.82 -18.87 -24.43
C TYR A 549 -24.00 -19.16 -25.37
N VAL A 550 -23.84 -18.81 -26.64
CA VAL A 550 -24.77 -19.15 -27.71
C VAL A 550 -24.17 -20.26 -28.56
N LYS A 551 -24.74 -21.47 -28.46
CA LYS A 551 -24.27 -22.65 -29.19
C LYS A 551 -24.38 -22.49 -30.72
N ALA A 552 -25.47 -21.88 -31.20
CA ALA A 552 -25.73 -21.74 -32.64
C ALA A 552 -24.64 -20.95 -33.39
N THR A 553 -24.06 -19.95 -32.74
CA THR A 553 -23.01 -19.08 -33.30
C THR A 553 -21.63 -19.34 -32.68
N ASN A 554 -21.54 -20.31 -31.77
CA ASN A 554 -20.34 -20.61 -30.99
C ASN A 554 -19.68 -19.36 -30.35
N THR A 555 -20.50 -18.47 -29.81
CA THR A 555 -20.04 -17.16 -29.29
C THR A 555 -20.41 -17.01 -27.81
N VAL A 556 -19.51 -16.42 -27.03
CA VAL A 556 -19.73 -16.01 -25.64
C VAL A 556 -19.91 -14.50 -25.58
N TYR A 557 -21.01 -14.05 -24.98
CA TYR A 557 -21.27 -12.64 -24.72
C TYR A 557 -21.03 -12.32 -23.27
N VAL A 558 -20.37 -11.21 -22.97
CA VAL A 558 -20.12 -10.80 -21.58
C VAL A 558 -20.09 -9.27 -21.47
N GLY A 559 -20.75 -8.73 -20.45
CA GLY A 559 -20.63 -7.33 -20.07
C GLY A 559 -19.35 -7.07 -19.28
N ALA A 560 -18.62 -6.01 -19.61
CA ALA A 560 -17.41 -5.58 -18.91
C ALA A 560 -17.52 -4.09 -18.53
N ASN A 561 -16.99 -3.73 -17.37
CA ASN A 561 -17.09 -2.37 -16.83
C ASN A 561 -16.11 -1.37 -17.47
N ASP A 562 -15.56 -1.68 -18.64
CA ASP A 562 -15.16 -0.66 -19.62
C ASP A 562 -16.37 -0.02 -20.32
N GLY A 563 -17.57 -0.45 -19.94
CA GLY A 563 -18.85 0.04 -20.42
C GLY A 563 -19.32 -0.66 -21.68
N MET A 564 -18.76 -1.84 -22.02
CA MET A 564 -19.09 -2.54 -23.26
C MET A 564 -19.60 -3.96 -23.00
N LEU A 565 -20.43 -4.44 -23.93
CA LEU A 565 -20.69 -5.85 -24.15
C LEU A 565 -19.68 -6.38 -25.17
N HIS A 566 -19.00 -7.47 -24.86
CA HIS A 566 -18.05 -8.14 -25.75
C HIS A 566 -18.63 -9.45 -26.29
N ALA A 567 -18.47 -9.68 -27.58
CA ALA A 567 -18.74 -10.96 -28.24
C ALA A 567 -17.40 -11.65 -28.53
N ILE A 568 -17.18 -12.80 -27.90
CA ILE A 568 -15.93 -13.56 -27.96
C ILE A 568 -16.20 -14.90 -28.63
N ASP A 569 -15.41 -15.26 -29.64
CA ASP A 569 -15.47 -16.59 -30.25
C ASP A 569 -15.10 -17.65 -29.20
N ALA A 570 -15.96 -18.62 -28.97
CA ALA A 570 -15.81 -19.56 -27.86
C ALA A 570 -14.63 -20.53 -28.05
N ALA A 571 -14.24 -20.81 -29.30
CA ALA A 571 -13.16 -21.74 -29.62
C ALA A 571 -11.78 -21.09 -29.51
N SER A 572 -11.64 -19.89 -30.08
CA SER A 572 -10.38 -19.17 -30.13
C SER A 572 -10.20 -18.22 -28.96
N GLY A 573 -11.24 -17.57 -28.45
CA GLY A 573 -11.08 -16.46 -27.50
C GLY A 573 -10.85 -15.10 -28.17
N ASN A 574 -10.97 -15.03 -29.49
CA ASN A 574 -10.84 -13.76 -30.22
C ASN A 574 -12.12 -12.93 -30.07
N GLU A 575 -11.98 -11.64 -29.84
CA GLU A 575 -13.10 -10.70 -29.84
C GLU A 575 -13.62 -10.49 -31.27
N LEU A 576 -14.89 -10.82 -31.49
CA LEU A 576 -15.58 -10.69 -32.77
C LEU A 576 -16.08 -9.25 -32.96
N PHE A 577 -16.68 -8.68 -31.91
CA PHE A 577 -17.06 -7.27 -31.82
C PHE A 577 -17.29 -6.86 -30.37
N ALA A 578 -17.36 -5.56 -30.12
CA ALA A 578 -17.84 -4.98 -28.87
C ALA A 578 -18.94 -3.94 -29.14
N PHE A 579 -19.85 -3.77 -28.18
CA PHE A 579 -20.93 -2.78 -28.23
C PHE A 579 -20.92 -1.90 -26.98
N ALA A 580 -20.78 -0.59 -27.15
CA ALA A 580 -20.86 0.42 -26.10
C ALA A 580 -22.22 1.11 -26.16
N PRO A 581 -23.16 0.85 -25.23
CA PRO A 581 -24.45 1.52 -25.21
C PRO A 581 -24.28 3.04 -25.06
N SER A 582 -25.24 3.83 -25.55
CA SER A 582 -25.17 5.30 -25.54
C SER A 582 -24.97 5.87 -24.13
N SER A 583 -25.53 5.20 -23.12
CA SER A 583 -25.38 5.55 -21.71
C SER A 583 -23.94 5.38 -21.19
N ALA A 584 -23.18 4.42 -21.73
CA ALA A 584 -21.78 4.22 -21.38
C ALA A 584 -20.87 5.31 -21.99
N ILE A 585 -21.24 5.89 -23.14
CA ILE A 585 -20.47 6.96 -23.80
C ILE A 585 -20.25 8.15 -22.85
N ALA A 586 -21.30 8.53 -22.10
CA ALA A 586 -21.22 9.61 -21.12
C ALA A 586 -20.30 9.30 -19.91
N ARG A 587 -19.93 8.04 -19.72
CA ARG A 587 -19.08 7.58 -18.59
C ARG A 587 -17.63 7.36 -18.99
N ILE A 588 -17.31 7.31 -20.29
CA ILE A 588 -15.94 7.18 -20.80
C ILE A 588 -14.99 8.23 -20.22
N PRO A 589 -15.36 9.52 -20.05
CA PRO A 589 -14.48 10.50 -19.42
C PRO A 589 -13.97 10.09 -18.04
N SER A 590 -14.85 9.56 -17.20
CA SER A 590 -14.47 9.06 -15.87
C SER A 590 -13.62 7.80 -15.95
N LEU A 591 -13.94 6.88 -16.86
CA LEU A 591 -13.24 5.63 -17.06
C LEU A 591 -11.79 5.82 -17.55
N ALA A 592 -11.58 6.82 -18.40
CA ALA A 592 -10.28 7.17 -18.97
C ALA A 592 -9.47 8.12 -18.08
N ALA A 593 -9.96 8.54 -16.91
CA ALA A 593 -9.25 9.44 -16.01
C ALA A 593 -8.22 8.71 -15.13
N ASN A 594 -7.06 9.31 -14.89
CA ASN A 594 -6.00 8.72 -14.07
C ASN A 594 -6.42 8.43 -12.61
N ASN A 595 -7.37 9.19 -12.08
CA ASN A 595 -7.93 9.02 -10.73
C ASN A 595 -9.23 8.20 -10.72
N TYR A 596 -9.45 7.34 -11.71
CA TYR A 596 -10.65 6.51 -11.82
C TYR A 596 -10.91 5.73 -10.52
N ALA A 597 -12.07 5.99 -9.93
CA ALA A 597 -12.67 5.14 -8.92
C ALA A 597 -13.63 4.16 -9.63
N HIS A 598 -13.64 2.91 -9.17
CA HIS A 598 -14.45 1.86 -9.78
C HIS A 598 -15.92 2.26 -9.92
N ALA A 599 -16.48 1.96 -11.08
CA ALA A 599 -17.88 2.14 -11.39
C ALA A 599 -18.38 0.91 -12.14
N TYR A 600 -19.51 0.37 -11.69
CA TYR A 600 -20.27 -0.61 -12.48
C TYR A 600 -20.87 0.12 -13.68
N LEU A 601 -20.53 -0.31 -14.89
CA LEU A 601 -20.99 0.28 -16.15
C LEU A 601 -21.77 -0.73 -17.01
N MET A 602 -21.38 -2.00 -16.99
CA MET A 602 -22.01 -3.06 -17.78
C MET A 602 -21.92 -4.41 -17.05
N ASP A 603 -22.76 -4.57 -16.03
CA ASP A 603 -22.84 -5.76 -15.18
C ASP A 603 -24.23 -6.43 -15.17
N GLY A 604 -25.12 -6.01 -16.07
CA GLY A 604 -26.46 -6.58 -16.21
C GLY A 604 -26.45 -7.92 -16.96
N ASP A 605 -27.50 -8.71 -16.72
CA ASP A 605 -27.66 -10.03 -17.34
C ASP A 605 -28.06 -9.95 -18.81
N ILE A 606 -27.73 -11.03 -19.52
CA ILE A 606 -27.93 -11.19 -20.96
C ILE A 606 -28.97 -12.31 -21.21
N ALA A 607 -29.85 -12.09 -22.18
CA ALA A 607 -30.72 -13.10 -22.76
C ALA A 607 -30.56 -13.10 -24.29
N VAL A 608 -30.64 -14.27 -24.91
CA VAL A 608 -30.61 -14.40 -26.38
C VAL A 608 -31.79 -15.25 -26.79
N SER A 609 -32.53 -14.79 -27.81
CA SER A 609 -33.66 -15.53 -28.36
C SER A 609 -33.21 -16.87 -28.94
N THR A 610 -34.10 -17.85 -28.87
CA THR A 610 -33.89 -19.14 -29.53
C THR A 610 -34.55 -19.14 -30.90
N ASP A 611 -34.36 -20.23 -31.64
CA ASP A 611 -35.02 -20.45 -32.93
C ASP A 611 -36.55 -20.49 -32.81
N PHE A 612 -37.09 -20.72 -31.61
CA PHE A 612 -38.53 -20.70 -31.37
C PHE A 612 -39.12 -19.27 -31.39
N GLU A 613 -38.51 -18.34 -30.66
CA GLU A 613 -38.97 -16.94 -30.62
C GLU A 613 -38.63 -16.22 -31.93
N THR A 614 -37.44 -16.48 -32.47
CA THR A 614 -36.96 -15.84 -33.71
C THR A 614 -36.39 -16.88 -34.69
N PRO A 615 -37.23 -17.52 -35.51
CA PRO A 615 -36.78 -18.53 -36.46
C PRO A 615 -35.65 -18.04 -37.37
N GLY A 616 -34.54 -18.80 -37.42
CA GLY A 616 -33.35 -18.51 -38.20
C GLY A 616 -32.55 -17.29 -37.75
N ARG A 617 -32.88 -16.69 -36.60
CA ARG A 617 -32.24 -15.47 -36.07
C ARG A 617 -31.89 -15.64 -34.60
N SER A 618 -30.93 -14.85 -34.12
CA SER A 618 -30.59 -14.75 -32.71
C SER A 618 -30.52 -13.28 -32.32
N VAL A 619 -31.43 -12.85 -31.46
CA VAL A 619 -31.50 -11.48 -30.95
C VAL A 619 -31.08 -11.50 -29.49
N LEU A 620 -29.99 -10.80 -29.19
CA LEU A 620 -29.48 -10.60 -27.85
C LEU A 620 -30.16 -9.39 -27.23
N VAL A 621 -30.56 -9.49 -25.98
CA VAL A 621 -31.05 -8.40 -25.15
C VAL A 621 -30.26 -8.39 -23.86
N ALA A 622 -29.76 -7.22 -23.47
CA ALA A 622 -29.02 -7.07 -22.24
C ALA A 622 -29.46 -5.83 -21.48
N ALA A 623 -29.46 -5.94 -20.15
CA ALA A 623 -29.55 -4.79 -19.26
C ALA A 623 -28.16 -4.20 -19.02
N THR A 624 -28.08 -2.89 -18.82
CA THR A 624 -26.82 -2.24 -18.38
C THR A 624 -26.49 -2.49 -16.91
N GLY A 625 -27.38 -3.13 -16.17
CA GLY A 625 -27.21 -3.42 -14.75
C GLY A 625 -27.19 -2.15 -13.90
N ARG A 626 -26.13 -1.95 -13.14
CA ARG A 626 -25.91 -0.78 -12.28
C ARG A 626 -25.39 0.44 -13.04
N GLY A 627 -24.91 0.27 -14.26
CA GLY A 627 -24.29 1.36 -15.03
C GLY A 627 -25.26 2.42 -15.53
N ALA A 628 -26.46 2.00 -15.92
CA ALA A 628 -27.51 2.88 -16.39
C ALA A 628 -28.89 2.23 -16.24
N ARG A 629 -29.93 3.04 -16.37
CA ARG A 629 -31.33 2.61 -16.42
C ARG A 629 -31.72 2.36 -17.88
N ALA A 630 -31.12 1.35 -18.48
CA ALA A 630 -31.28 1.07 -19.91
C ALA A 630 -31.22 -0.43 -20.22
N LEU A 631 -31.87 -0.78 -21.32
CA LEU A 631 -31.76 -2.07 -22.01
C LEU A 631 -31.36 -1.83 -23.45
N PHE A 632 -30.76 -2.81 -24.10
CA PHE A 632 -30.48 -2.74 -25.53
C PHE A 632 -30.62 -4.10 -26.18
N ALA A 633 -30.82 -4.11 -27.50
CA ALA A 633 -30.86 -5.32 -28.30
C ALA A 633 -29.97 -5.27 -29.53
N LEU A 634 -29.35 -6.41 -29.82
CA LEU A 634 -28.43 -6.63 -30.93
C LEU A 634 -28.88 -7.85 -31.72
N ASP A 635 -28.85 -7.78 -33.05
CA ASP A 635 -28.97 -8.94 -33.92
C ASP A 635 -27.62 -9.67 -33.97
N VAL A 636 -27.53 -10.79 -33.27
CA VAL A 636 -26.32 -11.59 -33.14
C VAL A 636 -26.37 -12.86 -33.97
N THR A 637 -27.19 -12.90 -35.02
CA THR A 637 -27.32 -14.06 -35.91
C THR A 637 -26.00 -14.40 -36.61
N SER A 638 -25.15 -13.40 -36.87
CA SER A 638 -23.83 -13.60 -37.50
C SER A 638 -22.75 -12.73 -36.85
N PRO A 639 -22.21 -13.13 -35.69
CA PRO A 639 -21.31 -12.30 -34.89
C PRO A 639 -19.98 -11.94 -35.59
N SER A 640 -19.45 -12.83 -36.43
CA SER A 640 -18.19 -12.59 -37.17
C SER A 640 -18.31 -11.45 -38.20
N THR A 641 -19.50 -11.22 -38.72
CA THR A 641 -19.83 -10.17 -39.69
C THR A 641 -20.68 -9.05 -39.10
N PHE A 642 -20.74 -8.95 -37.77
CA PHE A 642 -21.54 -7.93 -37.08
C PHE A 642 -21.13 -6.51 -37.53
N GLY A 643 -22.15 -5.68 -37.80
CA GLY A 643 -22.01 -4.31 -38.28
C GLY A 643 -23.02 -3.35 -37.64
N ALA A 644 -22.95 -2.07 -38.03
CA ALA A 644 -23.82 -1.02 -37.50
C ALA A 644 -25.32 -1.33 -37.63
N GLY A 645 -25.75 -1.96 -38.74
CA GLY A 645 -27.15 -2.36 -38.97
C GLY A 645 -27.65 -3.49 -38.06
N ASN A 646 -26.76 -4.12 -37.29
CA ASN A 646 -27.14 -5.16 -36.31
C ASN A 646 -27.44 -4.58 -34.93
N VAL A 647 -27.19 -3.30 -34.67
CA VAL A 647 -27.66 -2.61 -33.46
C VAL A 647 -29.14 -2.29 -33.66
N LYS A 648 -30.03 -2.94 -32.90
CA LYS A 648 -31.48 -2.83 -33.14
C LYS A 648 -32.06 -1.63 -32.43
N TRP A 649 -31.93 -1.57 -31.10
CA TRP A 649 -32.54 -0.53 -30.30
C TRP A 649 -31.90 -0.43 -28.90
N GLU A 650 -32.09 0.73 -28.27
CA GLU A 650 -31.90 0.95 -26.85
C GLU A 650 -33.24 1.41 -26.25
N PHE A 651 -33.56 0.96 -25.05
CA PHE A 651 -34.78 1.26 -24.34
C PHE A 651 -34.48 1.93 -23.01
N THR A 652 -35.11 3.08 -22.79
CA THR A 652 -35.09 3.84 -21.53
C THR A 652 -36.50 4.35 -21.24
N ASP A 653 -36.89 4.41 -19.98
CA ASP A 653 -38.18 4.94 -19.54
C ASP A 653 -38.00 5.57 -18.14
N PRO A 654 -38.72 6.66 -17.78
CA PRO A 654 -38.61 7.25 -16.44
C PRO A 654 -38.89 6.28 -15.28
N ASP A 655 -39.74 5.28 -15.51
CA ASP A 655 -40.08 4.22 -14.56
C ASP A 655 -39.15 3.00 -14.66
N LEU A 656 -38.21 2.98 -15.62
CA LEU A 656 -37.13 2.00 -15.65
C LEU A 656 -36.07 2.39 -14.63
N GLY A 657 -35.74 1.45 -13.75
CA GLY A 657 -34.65 1.53 -12.78
C GLY A 657 -33.40 0.79 -13.25
N LEU A 658 -32.57 0.38 -12.29
CA LEU A 658 -31.43 -0.50 -12.49
C LEU A 658 -31.94 -1.94 -12.59
N VAL A 659 -31.91 -2.49 -13.80
CA VAL A 659 -32.35 -3.85 -14.08
C VAL A 659 -31.19 -4.81 -13.78
N LEU A 660 -31.22 -5.42 -12.60
CA LEU A 660 -30.20 -6.39 -12.17
C LEU A 660 -30.56 -7.84 -12.51
N GLY A 661 -31.81 -8.07 -12.90
CA GLY A 661 -32.33 -9.38 -13.22
C GLY A 661 -32.28 -9.68 -14.72
N LYS A 662 -32.20 -10.96 -15.07
CA LYS A 662 -32.20 -11.42 -16.47
C LYS A 662 -33.50 -11.02 -17.20
N PRO A 663 -33.40 -10.38 -18.38
CA PRO A 663 -34.55 -10.20 -19.28
C PRO A 663 -35.12 -11.54 -19.75
N VAL A 664 -36.44 -11.63 -19.93
CA VAL A 664 -37.08 -12.86 -20.43
C VAL A 664 -37.56 -12.63 -21.85
N ILE A 665 -37.01 -13.37 -22.80
CA ILE A 665 -37.48 -13.33 -24.19
C ILE A 665 -38.54 -14.41 -24.36
N VAL A 666 -39.70 -14.04 -24.90
CA VAL A 666 -40.86 -14.93 -25.04
C VAL A 666 -41.57 -14.68 -26.36
N LYS A 667 -42.43 -15.62 -26.74
CA LYS A 667 -43.45 -15.42 -27.78
C LYS A 667 -44.79 -15.13 -27.12
N LEU A 668 -45.45 -14.05 -27.55
CA LEU A 668 -46.75 -13.64 -27.03
C LEU A 668 -47.89 -14.30 -27.81
N ASN A 669 -49.09 -14.32 -27.23
CA ASN A 669 -50.30 -14.90 -27.85
C ASN A 669 -50.70 -14.22 -29.17
N ASN A 670 -50.19 -13.02 -29.46
CA ASN A 670 -50.39 -12.33 -30.75
C ASN A 670 -49.37 -12.75 -31.83
N GLY A 671 -48.46 -13.68 -31.52
CA GLY A 671 -47.43 -14.19 -32.42
C GLY A 671 -46.12 -13.39 -32.40
N ASP A 672 -46.10 -12.20 -31.81
CA ASP A 672 -44.90 -11.36 -31.71
C ASP A 672 -43.91 -11.91 -30.68
N ALA A 673 -42.62 -11.78 -30.97
CA ALA A 673 -41.57 -11.98 -29.97
C ALA A 673 -41.40 -10.70 -29.13
N ALA A 674 -41.29 -10.87 -27.81
CA ALA A 674 -41.18 -9.78 -26.86
C ALA A 674 -40.13 -10.05 -25.79
N VAL A 675 -39.63 -8.96 -25.21
CA VAL A 675 -38.85 -8.95 -23.99
C VAL A 675 -39.77 -8.55 -22.85
N ILE A 676 -39.83 -9.40 -21.83
CA ILE A 676 -40.52 -9.13 -20.58
C ILE A 676 -39.47 -8.88 -19.50
N VAL A 677 -39.59 -7.75 -18.82
CA VAL A 677 -38.61 -7.31 -17.83
C VAL A 677 -39.30 -6.55 -16.70
N GLY A 678 -38.93 -6.87 -15.46
CA GLY A 678 -39.29 -6.06 -14.31
C GLY A 678 -38.53 -4.75 -14.34
N ASN A 679 -39.14 -3.66 -13.92
CA ASN A 679 -38.52 -2.34 -14.06
C ASN A 679 -37.25 -2.14 -13.23
N GLY A 680 -36.91 -3.04 -12.32
CA GLY A 680 -35.70 -2.94 -11.50
C GLY A 680 -35.82 -1.91 -10.38
N ILE A 681 -34.71 -1.69 -9.68
CA ILE A 681 -34.66 -0.86 -8.46
C ILE A 681 -34.28 0.59 -8.78
N ASN A 682 -34.56 1.53 -7.86
CA ASN A 682 -34.18 2.94 -8.00
C ASN A 682 -34.72 3.60 -9.28
N SER A 683 -35.92 3.25 -9.72
CA SER A 683 -36.65 3.99 -10.76
C SER A 683 -37.07 5.37 -10.24
N THR A 684 -37.32 6.34 -11.13
CA THR A 684 -37.59 7.74 -10.71
C THR A 684 -38.85 7.84 -9.84
N ASN A 685 -39.89 7.08 -10.17
CA ASN A 685 -41.16 7.12 -9.44
C ASN A 685 -41.26 6.05 -8.33
N ASN A 686 -40.23 5.23 -8.09
CA ASN A 686 -40.23 4.19 -7.04
C ASN A 686 -41.42 3.21 -7.09
N ARG A 687 -41.96 2.96 -8.29
CA ARG A 687 -43.06 2.04 -8.58
C ARG A 687 -42.50 0.68 -8.99
N ALA A 688 -43.23 -0.41 -8.72
CA ALA A 688 -42.94 -1.72 -9.31
C ALA A 688 -43.80 -1.96 -10.56
N LEU A 689 -43.17 -2.13 -11.71
CA LEU A 689 -43.84 -2.34 -12.99
C LEU A 689 -43.21 -3.47 -13.80
N LEU A 690 -44.04 -4.07 -14.66
CA LEU A 690 -43.62 -4.98 -15.71
C LEU A 690 -43.62 -4.25 -17.06
N PHE A 691 -42.52 -4.36 -17.80
CA PHE A 691 -42.41 -3.89 -19.17
C PHE A 691 -42.50 -5.08 -20.14
N VAL A 692 -43.32 -4.92 -21.18
CA VAL A 692 -43.40 -5.82 -22.33
C VAL A 692 -42.99 -5.01 -23.55
N ILE A 693 -41.85 -5.36 -24.14
CA ILE A 693 -41.18 -4.59 -25.19
C ILE A 693 -41.08 -5.48 -26.43
N ASN A 694 -41.41 -4.97 -27.61
CA ASN A 694 -41.28 -5.72 -28.85
C ASN A 694 -39.80 -6.02 -29.12
N LEU A 695 -39.46 -7.30 -29.31
CA LEU A 695 -38.07 -7.75 -29.43
C LEU A 695 -37.36 -7.17 -30.65
N ASP A 696 -38.08 -6.98 -31.76
CA ASP A 696 -37.48 -6.57 -33.02
C ASP A 696 -37.30 -5.04 -33.12
N THR A 697 -38.22 -4.27 -32.54
CA THR A 697 -38.29 -2.79 -32.72
C THR A 697 -37.95 -2.00 -31.46
N GLY A 698 -38.00 -2.61 -30.27
CA GLY A 698 -37.84 -1.90 -29.00
C GLY A 698 -39.06 -1.07 -28.60
N ALA A 699 -40.15 -1.13 -29.39
CA ALA A 699 -41.37 -0.43 -29.08
C ALA A 699 -42.04 -1.03 -27.82
N LEU A 700 -42.50 -0.14 -26.92
CA LEU A 700 -43.27 -0.56 -25.75
C LEU A 700 -44.62 -1.13 -26.19
N ILE A 701 -44.84 -2.43 -25.96
CA ILE A 701 -46.13 -3.09 -26.19
C ILE A 701 -47.06 -2.78 -25.01
N ARG A 702 -46.56 -2.99 -23.79
CA ARG A 702 -47.33 -2.75 -22.57
C ARG A 702 -46.43 -2.41 -21.39
N LYS A 703 -46.95 -1.55 -20.52
CA LYS A 703 -46.41 -1.24 -19.19
C LYS A 703 -47.50 -1.55 -18.18
N ILE A 704 -47.24 -2.49 -17.28
CA ILE A 704 -48.21 -3.00 -16.31
C ILE A 704 -47.75 -2.55 -14.92
N ASP A 705 -48.52 -1.67 -14.29
CA ASP A 705 -48.26 -1.17 -12.95
C ASP A 705 -48.91 -2.10 -11.90
N THR A 706 -48.14 -2.51 -10.90
CA THR A 706 -48.65 -3.27 -9.75
C THR A 706 -49.44 -2.42 -8.76
N LEU A 707 -49.47 -1.10 -8.97
CA LEU A 707 -50.03 -0.08 -8.08
C LEU A 707 -49.37 -0.05 -6.69
N THR A 708 -48.19 -0.67 -6.55
CA THR A 708 -47.44 -0.77 -5.30
C THR A 708 -46.14 0.01 -5.38
N GLY A 709 -45.85 0.79 -4.34
CA GLY A 709 -44.79 1.80 -4.34
C GLY A 709 -45.30 3.15 -4.86
N GLY A 710 -44.39 4.05 -5.22
CA GLY A 710 -44.73 5.38 -5.72
C GLY A 710 -44.16 6.54 -4.89
N PRO A 711 -44.28 7.78 -5.41
CA PRO A 711 -43.93 8.97 -4.64
C PRO A 711 -44.78 9.06 -3.35
N GLY A 712 -44.12 9.13 -2.19
CA GLY A 712 -44.78 9.19 -0.88
C GLY A 712 -45.18 7.85 -0.26
N ALA A 713 -44.89 6.72 -0.92
CA ALA A 713 -45.05 5.40 -0.30
C ALA A 713 -44.02 5.18 0.81
N ALA A 714 -44.39 4.43 1.86
CA ALA A 714 -43.52 4.14 3.01
C ALA A 714 -42.23 3.38 2.65
N ALA A 715 -42.22 2.68 1.50
CA ALA A 715 -41.04 2.02 0.95
C ALA A 715 -41.00 2.21 -0.57
N ALA A 716 -39.80 2.49 -1.10
CA ALA A 716 -39.55 2.45 -2.53
C ALA A 716 -39.68 1.01 -3.05
N ASN A 717 -40.18 0.84 -4.27
CA ASN A 717 -40.42 -0.47 -4.86
C ASN A 717 -39.83 -0.59 -6.26
N GLY A 718 -39.66 -1.83 -6.72
CA GLY A 718 -39.14 -2.18 -8.03
C GLY A 718 -39.34 -3.67 -8.30
N MET A 719 -39.69 -4.03 -9.53
CA MET A 719 -39.95 -5.43 -9.89
C MET A 719 -38.65 -6.13 -10.31
N SER A 720 -38.39 -7.31 -9.73
CA SER A 720 -37.28 -8.20 -10.09
C SER A 720 -37.61 -9.06 -11.32
N THR A 721 -36.76 -10.01 -11.70
CA THR A 721 -36.99 -10.87 -12.88
C THR A 721 -38.35 -11.57 -12.83
N PRO A 722 -39.21 -11.34 -13.84
CA PRO A 722 -40.48 -12.05 -13.96
C PRO A 722 -40.28 -13.47 -14.50
N ARG A 723 -41.32 -14.31 -14.44
CA ARG A 723 -41.29 -15.64 -15.06
C ARG A 723 -42.57 -15.87 -15.85
N GLY A 724 -42.44 -16.05 -17.16
CA GLY A 724 -43.56 -16.44 -18.01
C GLY A 724 -44.06 -17.85 -17.68
N TRP A 725 -45.37 -18.03 -17.73
CA TRP A 725 -46.07 -19.30 -17.63
C TRP A 725 -46.96 -19.51 -18.87
N ASP A 726 -46.73 -20.62 -19.54
CA ASP A 726 -47.55 -21.15 -20.63
C ASP A 726 -48.45 -22.23 -20.02
N SER A 727 -49.75 -21.97 -19.99
CA SER A 727 -50.72 -22.80 -19.29
C SER A 727 -51.32 -23.92 -20.13
N ASP A 728 -51.35 -23.74 -21.46
CA ASP A 728 -51.92 -24.70 -22.40
C ASP A 728 -50.85 -25.46 -23.20
N GLY A 729 -49.57 -25.12 -23.03
CA GLY A 729 -48.43 -25.78 -23.65
C GLY A 729 -48.25 -25.45 -25.13
N ASN A 730 -48.84 -24.35 -25.61
CA ASN A 730 -48.77 -23.95 -27.03
C ASN A 730 -47.46 -23.21 -27.39
N GLY A 731 -46.60 -22.94 -26.40
CA GLY A 731 -45.32 -22.27 -26.53
C GLY A 731 -45.38 -20.74 -26.43
N THR A 732 -46.57 -20.13 -26.31
CA THR A 732 -46.75 -18.70 -26.06
C THR A 732 -47.06 -18.43 -24.59
N VAL A 733 -46.60 -17.30 -24.06
CA VAL A 733 -46.75 -16.98 -22.64
C VAL A 733 -48.12 -16.37 -22.35
N ASP A 734 -48.85 -16.99 -21.42
CA ASP A 734 -50.19 -16.58 -20.99
C ASP A 734 -50.16 -15.66 -19.75
N LEU A 735 -49.29 -15.98 -18.79
CA LEU A 735 -49.20 -15.34 -17.47
C LEU A 735 -47.75 -14.99 -17.14
N VAL A 736 -47.56 -13.98 -16.28
CA VAL A 736 -46.24 -13.50 -15.84
C VAL A 736 -46.24 -13.20 -14.35
#